data_AF-A0A8D8AFX6-F1
#
_entry.id   AF-A0A8D8AFX6-F1
#
_cell.length_a   1.000
_cell.length_b   1.000
_cell.length_c   1.000
_cell.angle_alpha   90.00
_cell.angle_beta   90.00
_cell.angle_gamma   90.00
#
_symmetry.space_group_name_H-M   'P 1'
#
loop_
_entity.id
_entity.type
_entity.pdbx_description
1 polymer ?
#
loop_
_entity_poly.entity_id
_entity_poly.type
_entity_poly.pdbx_seq_one_letter_code
_entity_poly.pdbx_strand_id
1 'polypeptide(L)'
;MYIRNSSGFIAFSVLLIFAISLTRSADEPTTTIKYSIVQGWAEKLGAELASLGDFITRRKDVEDSFKQAQVVSKNGQKIVEEMAKDLKYMMDAKVSAVKRIMDTAENTAISYDEEPVNQSFQYYNAKEMIEPGEIITTPIPMIDEDPADITTPIPPKEIVLTKKKHFFNEAVNTSVSSVHVPTNVYDRATEVIRAIKWSEALDSIFYNNYIGDPTLTWQYFGSSTGFLRQFPATKWEEDPVDLYDCRLRSWYIEAANSPKDVIILVDSSGSMTGQRKDIAKHVVSNILDTLGPNDYVNIFSFSEEVTEVVECFSETLVQANMGNIRELRLGMDHIKTTEIANVSAALTKAFELLETFRESRNGARCNQAIMLVSDGVPYSFDEIFSEYNWKELPFIPVRVFTYLIGREVADVKEIKEMACKNQGYYVHLSTLAEVREEVLNYIPVIARPLVLNKREHPVVWSEVYADVEDPKMTDWLWEIKERAEQKERFIDYRKNRVIFFSPEEQHRRMIMKQRMNQDPYSNTQKYNFMTTVSMPVFDRRENAVSMLLSTRFPYSLCRTRPSQSEVISSSQNPTQQLFSPRTSRRQRYYPFSTAATNIKLNSHQTFDFMLVSLFLNIYFCFVRCTETSSTTKPQIFLYKNTNY
;
A
#
# COMPACT_ATOMS: atom_id res chain seq x y z
N MET A 1 71.29 -100.47 49.70
CA MET A 1 70.59 -100.86 50.94
C MET A 1 69.17 -100.33 50.84
N TYR A 2 68.19 -101.19 50.48
CA TYR A 2 67.17 -101.75 51.40
C TYR A 2 66.37 -100.60 52.09
N ILE A 3 65.06 -100.36 51.92
CA ILE A 3 63.86 -101.20 51.73
C ILE A 3 62.66 -100.30 51.33
N ARG A 4 61.71 -100.88 50.56
CA ARG A 4 60.24 -100.62 50.45
C ARG A 4 59.68 -99.26 50.93
N ASN A 5 58.96 -98.57 50.03
CA ASN A 5 57.49 -98.52 50.11
C ASN A 5 56.86 -97.86 48.86
N SER A 6 56.31 -98.73 48.01
CA SER A 6 55.50 -98.45 46.83
C SER A 6 54.08 -98.01 47.23
N SER A 7 53.97 -96.81 47.80
CA SER A 7 52.68 -96.12 48.07
C SER A 7 52.71 -94.63 47.72
N GLY A 8 53.90 -94.08 47.40
CA GLY A 8 54.10 -92.67 47.07
C GLY A 8 53.76 -92.27 45.63
N PHE A 9 53.66 -93.20 44.68
CA PHE A 9 53.46 -92.86 43.27
C PHE A 9 51.99 -92.66 42.87
N ILE A 10 51.04 -93.32 43.55
CA ILE A 10 49.61 -93.26 43.22
C ILE A 10 48.94 -92.06 43.91
N ALA A 11 49.33 -91.76 45.15
CA ALA A 11 48.80 -90.60 45.88
C ALA A 11 49.25 -89.26 45.25
N PHE A 12 50.48 -89.19 44.74
CA PHE A 12 51.02 -87.97 44.12
C PHE A 12 50.40 -87.68 42.75
N SER A 13 50.04 -88.71 41.98
CA SER A 13 49.40 -88.55 40.68
C SER A 13 47.92 -88.12 40.78
N VAL A 14 47.19 -88.56 41.82
CA VAL A 14 45.81 -88.10 42.09
C VAL A 14 45.79 -86.65 42.59
N LEU A 15 46.75 -86.24 43.43
CA LEU A 15 46.88 -84.86 43.91
C LEU A 15 47.34 -83.89 42.81
N LEU A 16 48.19 -84.34 41.87
CA LEU A 16 48.59 -83.51 40.73
C LEU A 16 47.43 -83.28 39.74
N ILE A 17 46.58 -84.28 39.51
CA ILE A 17 45.40 -84.14 38.64
C ILE A 17 44.34 -83.22 39.28
N PHE A 18 44.19 -83.26 40.61
CA PHE A 18 43.30 -82.35 41.35
C PHE A 18 43.87 -80.91 41.43
N ALA A 19 45.20 -80.76 41.49
CA ALA A 19 45.84 -79.45 41.49
C ALA A 19 45.85 -78.78 40.11
N ILE A 20 45.97 -79.56 39.02
CA ILE A 20 45.94 -79.03 37.64
C ILE A 20 44.50 -78.65 37.20
N SER A 21 43.47 -79.22 37.83
CA SER A 21 42.07 -78.81 37.62
C SER A 21 41.65 -77.57 38.41
N LEU A 22 42.49 -77.08 39.33
CA LEU A 22 42.29 -75.82 40.07
C LEU A 22 43.06 -74.63 39.47
N THR A 23 43.85 -74.83 38.41
CA THR A 23 44.58 -73.76 37.71
C THR A 23 44.22 -73.68 36.23
N ARG A 24 42.93 -73.52 35.89
CA ARG A 24 42.54 -73.01 34.55
C ARG A 24 41.11 -72.45 34.49
N SER A 25 40.94 -71.25 35.00
CA SER A 25 40.10 -70.24 34.36
C SER A 25 40.67 -68.89 34.80
N ALA A 26 41.56 -68.37 33.96
CA ALA A 26 41.88 -66.97 33.93
C ALA A 26 40.68 -66.30 33.26
N ASP A 27 39.90 -65.53 34.03
CA ASP A 27 38.99 -64.54 33.46
C ASP A 27 39.65 -63.17 33.57
N GLU A 28 39.86 -62.55 32.40
CA GLU A 28 40.19 -61.14 32.24
C GLU A 28 39.19 -60.27 33.01
N PRO A 29 39.62 -59.22 33.75
CA PRO A 29 38.68 -58.22 34.23
C PRO A 29 38.23 -57.36 33.04
N THR A 30 37.17 -57.81 32.37
CA THR A 30 36.28 -56.93 31.61
C THR A 30 35.67 -55.94 32.60
N THR A 31 36.27 -54.77 32.77
CA THR A 31 35.66 -53.66 33.50
C THR A 31 34.55 -53.04 32.65
N THR A 32 33.56 -53.84 32.27
CA THR A 32 32.30 -53.36 31.76
C THR A 32 31.40 -53.17 32.97
N ILE A 33 31.10 -51.91 33.31
CA ILE A 33 30.18 -51.60 34.40
C ILE A 33 28.86 -52.29 34.07
N LYS A 34 28.42 -53.21 34.94
CA LYS A 34 27.18 -53.95 34.74
C LYS A 34 26.04 -52.95 34.58
N TYR A 35 25.19 -53.13 33.58
CA TYR A 35 24.02 -52.29 33.33
C TYR A 35 23.17 -52.08 34.60
N SER A 36 23.01 -53.12 35.41
CA SER A 36 22.29 -53.06 36.68
C SER A 36 22.89 -52.07 37.70
N ILE A 37 24.20 -51.86 37.67
CA ILE A 37 24.89 -50.90 38.55
C ILE A 37 24.63 -49.47 38.06
N VAL A 38 24.72 -49.24 36.74
CA VAL A 38 24.41 -47.93 36.14
C VAL A 38 22.94 -47.58 36.34
N GLN A 39 22.05 -48.55 36.20
CA GLN A 39 20.63 -48.38 36.50
C GLN A 39 20.41 -48.02 37.97
N GLY A 40 21.06 -48.73 38.90
CA GLY A 40 20.98 -48.39 40.32
C GLY A 40 21.51 -46.99 40.65
N TRP A 41 22.58 -46.54 39.98
CA TRP A 41 23.08 -45.16 40.12
C TRP A 41 22.13 -44.14 39.53
N ALA A 42 21.55 -44.40 38.36
CA ALA A 42 20.60 -43.51 37.70
C ALA A 42 19.29 -43.39 38.49
N GLU A 43 18.77 -44.50 39.04
CA GLU A 43 17.60 -44.49 39.91
C GLU A 43 17.86 -43.73 41.21
N LYS A 44 19.03 -43.94 41.83
CA LYS A 44 19.40 -43.21 43.04
C LYS A 44 19.58 -41.71 42.77
N LEU A 45 20.33 -41.35 41.73
CA LEU A 45 20.53 -39.94 41.35
C LEU A 45 19.20 -39.28 40.94
N GLY A 46 18.35 -40.00 40.20
CA GLY A 46 17.03 -39.53 39.80
C GLY A 46 16.11 -39.30 41.01
N ALA A 47 16.12 -40.20 41.99
CA ALA A 47 15.35 -40.05 43.22
C ALA A 47 15.86 -38.86 44.06
N GLU A 48 17.18 -38.69 44.20
CA GLU A 48 17.77 -37.56 44.92
C GLU A 48 17.45 -36.23 44.23
N LEU A 49 17.59 -36.15 42.89
CA LEU A 49 17.25 -34.97 42.10
C LEU A 49 15.75 -34.66 42.13
N ALA A 50 14.89 -35.67 42.10
CA ALA A 50 13.45 -35.49 42.26
C ALA A 50 13.10 -34.96 43.66
N SER A 51 13.75 -35.48 44.71
CA SER A 51 13.53 -35.03 46.08
C SER A 51 14.03 -33.60 46.32
N LEU A 52 15.18 -33.26 45.73
CA LEU A 52 15.72 -31.91 45.72
C LEU A 52 14.81 -30.97 44.91
N GLY A 53 14.29 -31.46 43.78
CA GLY A 53 13.33 -30.76 42.93
C GLY A 53 12.05 -30.43 43.70
N ASP A 54 11.43 -31.42 44.35
CA ASP A 54 10.23 -31.21 45.18
C ASP A 54 10.50 -30.27 46.36
N PHE A 55 11.69 -30.33 46.98
CA PHE A 55 12.08 -29.44 48.09
C PHE A 55 12.31 -27.98 47.64
N ILE A 56 13.03 -27.77 46.53
CA ILE A 56 13.33 -26.43 46.00
C ILE A 56 12.06 -25.80 45.40
N THR A 57 11.31 -26.55 44.61
CA THR A 57 10.11 -26.03 43.92
C THR A 57 8.89 -25.92 44.83
N ARG A 58 8.92 -26.60 46.00
CA ARG A 58 7.81 -26.65 46.96
C ARG A 58 6.47 -26.97 46.30
N ARG A 59 6.49 -27.89 45.33
CA ARG A 59 5.33 -28.24 44.50
C ARG A 59 4.08 -28.54 45.34
N LYS A 60 4.23 -29.26 46.45
CA LYS A 60 3.12 -29.62 47.36
C LYS A 60 2.51 -28.39 48.05
N ASP A 61 3.33 -27.44 48.49
CA ASP A 61 2.84 -26.21 49.10
C ASP A 61 2.05 -25.36 48.09
N VAL A 62 2.51 -25.35 46.83
CA VAL A 62 1.82 -24.69 45.72
C VAL A 62 0.49 -25.39 45.42
N GLU A 63 0.48 -26.72 45.29
CA GLU A 63 -0.76 -27.50 45.11
C GLU A 63 -1.76 -27.28 46.25
N ASP A 64 -1.28 -27.24 47.50
CA ASP A 64 -2.09 -26.98 48.68
C ASP A 64 -2.64 -25.54 48.70
N SER A 65 -1.88 -24.56 48.19
CA SER A 65 -2.36 -23.18 48.03
C SER A 65 -3.53 -23.07 47.04
N PHE A 66 -3.56 -23.89 45.98
CA PHE A 66 -4.64 -23.90 44.99
C PHE A 66 -5.91 -24.62 45.47
N LYS A 67 -5.86 -25.44 46.52
CA LYS A 67 -7.06 -26.09 47.09
C LYS A 67 -8.06 -25.11 47.69
N GLN A 68 -7.60 -23.92 48.09
CA GLN A 68 -8.45 -22.84 48.60
C GLN A 68 -8.98 -21.92 47.48
N ALA A 69 -8.53 -22.10 46.25
CA ALA A 69 -8.92 -21.25 45.13
C ALA A 69 -10.32 -21.63 44.59
N GLN A 70 -11.11 -20.62 44.23
CA GLN A 70 -12.40 -20.82 43.59
C GLN A 70 -12.23 -21.08 42.10
N VAL A 71 -12.62 -22.27 41.64
CA VAL A 71 -12.64 -22.61 40.21
C VAL A 71 -13.91 -22.02 39.58
N VAL A 72 -13.74 -21.04 38.70
CA VAL A 72 -14.84 -20.46 37.92
C VAL A 72 -14.84 -21.08 36.52
N SER A 73 -15.91 -21.81 36.20
CA SER A 73 -16.10 -22.33 34.84
C SER A 73 -16.40 -21.18 33.88
N LYS A 74 -15.57 -21.02 32.86
CA LYS A 74 -15.76 -20.02 31.79
C LYS A 74 -16.34 -20.69 30.56
N ASN A 75 -17.56 -20.31 30.20
CA ASN A 75 -18.17 -20.74 28.95
C ASN A 75 -17.64 -19.87 27.80
N GLY A 76 -16.83 -20.46 26.91
CA GLY A 76 -16.26 -19.76 25.77
C GLY A 76 -17.29 -19.15 24.83
N GLN A 77 -18.43 -19.82 24.61
CA GLN A 77 -19.49 -19.30 23.75
C GLN A 77 -20.11 -18.02 24.34
N LYS A 78 -20.42 -18.04 25.65
CA LYS A 78 -20.98 -16.86 26.33
C LYS A 78 -20.03 -15.67 26.27
N ILE A 79 -18.72 -15.90 26.42
CA ILE A 79 -17.70 -14.85 26.30
C ILE A 79 -17.70 -14.24 24.90
N VAL A 80 -17.75 -15.07 23.86
CA VAL A 80 -17.79 -14.59 22.46
C VAL A 80 -19.08 -13.80 22.19
N GLU A 81 -20.22 -14.25 22.71
CA GLU A 81 -21.50 -13.53 22.59
C GLU A 81 -21.46 -12.17 23.30
N GLU A 82 -20.90 -12.09 24.51
CA GLU A 82 -20.71 -10.83 25.24
C GLU A 82 -19.74 -9.90 24.48
N MET A 83 -18.61 -10.42 23.99
CA MET A 83 -17.66 -9.64 23.19
C MET A 83 -18.27 -9.10 21.90
N ALA A 84 -19.05 -9.92 21.19
CA ALA A 84 -19.73 -9.50 19.96
C ALA A 84 -20.75 -8.39 20.25
N LYS A 85 -21.45 -8.47 21.39
CA LYS A 85 -22.41 -7.44 21.82
C LYS A 85 -21.71 -6.12 22.16
N ASP A 86 -20.61 -6.16 22.91
CA ASP A 86 -19.84 -4.97 23.28
C ASP A 86 -19.21 -4.31 22.05
N LEU A 87 -18.67 -5.12 21.13
CA LEU A 87 -18.11 -4.65 19.87
C LEU A 87 -19.19 -4.00 18.99
N LYS A 88 -20.37 -4.61 18.90
CA LYS A 88 -21.51 -4.03 18.18
C LYS A 88 -21.90 -2.68 18.77
N TYR A 89 -22.02 -2.57 20.09
CA TYR A 89 -22.35 -1.30 20.74
C TYR A 89 -21.32 -0.21 20.44
N MET A 90 -20.02 -0.55 20.50
CA MET A 90 -18.94 0.37 20.15
C MET A 90 -18.98 0.79 18.68
N MET A 91 -19.24 -0.14 17.76
CA MET A 91 -19.37 0.16 16.34
C MET A 91 -20.59 1.04 16.05
N ASP A 92 -21.76 0.71 16.59
CA ASP A 92 -22.99 1.47 16.41
C ASP A 92 -22.88 2.91 16.96
N ALA A 93 -22.16 3.08 18.08
CA ALA A 93 -21.86 4.40 18.64
C ALA A 93 -21.00 5.25 17.70
N LYS A 94 -19.95 4.66 17.10
CA LYS A 94 -19.08 5.33 16.12
C LYS A 94 -19.83 5.69 14.83
N VAL A 95 -20.64 4.76 14.31
CA VAL A 95 -21.51 5.01 13.15
C VAL A 95 -22.45 6.18 13.43
N SER A 96 -23.03 6.23 14.63
CA SER A 96 -23.92 7.33 15.04
C SER A 96 -23.20 8.68 15.12
N ALA A 97 -21.92 8.70 15.51
CA ALA A 97 -21.11 9.91 15.52
C ALA A 97 -20.81 10.42 14.10
N VAL A 98 -20.44 9.52 13.19
CA VAL A 98 -20.19 9.85 11.77
C VAL A 98 -21.46 10.34 11.09
N LYS A 99 -22.61 9.71 11.37
CA LYS A 99 -23.89 10.13 10.81
C LYS A 99 -24.24 11.58 11.18
N ARG A 100 -24.00 11.99 12.44
CA ARG A 100 -24.22 13.39 12.87
C ARG A 100 -23.31 14.37 12.11
N ILE A 101 -22.06 14.00 11.86
CA ILE A 101 -21.11 14.81 11.08
C ILE A 101 -21.62 14.95 9.65
N MET A 102 -22.01 13.83 9.01
CA MET A 102 -22.56 13.81 7.65
C MET A 102 -23.82 14.67 7.52
N ASP A 103 -24.81 14.48 8.40
CA ASP A 103 -26.06 15.26 8.39
C ASP A 103 -25.78 16.77 8.49
N THR A 104 -24.82 17.15 9.34
CA THR A 104 -24.43 18.56 9.51
C THR A 104 -23.68 19.08 8.28
N ALA A 105 -22.78 18.29 7.71
CA ALA A 105 -22.01 18.67 6.53
C ALA A 105 -22.92 18.96 5.33
N GLU A 106 -23.93 18.12 5.09
CA GLU A 106 -24.88 18.36 3.99
C GLU A 106 -25.74 19.59 4.20
N ASN A 107 -26.26 19.79 5.42
CA ASN A 107 -27.13 20.92 5.71
C ASN A 107 -26.38 22.26 5.66
N THR A 108 -25.13 22.29 6.15
CA THR A 108 -24.28 23.49 6.14
C THR A 108 -23.76 23.83 4.75
N ALA A 109 -23.43 22.84 3.93
CA ALA A 109 -23.00 23.08 2.55
C ALA A 109 -24.10 23.76 1.70
N ILE A 110 -25.38 23.46 1.96
CA ILE A 110 -26.51 24.11 1.28
C ILE A 110 -26.64 25.59 1.68
N SER A 111 -26.45 25.93 2.96
CA SER A 111 -26.69 27.30 3.45
C SER A 111 -25.62 28.31 3.07
N TYR A 112 -24.39 27.86 2.77
CA TYR A 112 -23.23 28.72 2.52
C TYR A 112 -22.96 29.04 1.04
N ASP A 113 -23.81 28.59 0.11
CA ASP A 113 -23.57 28.69 -1.34
C ASP A 113 -23.56 30.13 -1.89
N GLU A 114 -24.16 31.08 -1.16
CA GLU A 114 -24.40 32.45 -1.63
C GLU A 114 -23.45 33.50 -1.03
N GLU A 115 -22.58 33.12 -0.09
CA GLU A 115 -21.71 34.10 0.57
C GLU A 115 -20.44 34.41 -0.25
N PRO A 116 -20.11 35.69 -0.48
CA PRO A 116 -18.85 36.05 -1.10
C PRO A 116 -17.67 35.58 -0.24
N VAL A 117 -16.67 34.99 -0.91
CA VAL A 117 -15.47 34.44 -0.26
C VAL A 117 -14.46 35.56 -0.12
N ASN A 118 -14.06 35.86 1.12
CA ASN A 118 -12.96 36.76 1.39
C ASN A 118 -11.64 35.97 1.31
N GLN A 119 -10.72 36.37 0.41
CA GLN A 119 -9.43 35.69 0.24
C GLN A 119 -8.53 35.80 1.49
N SER A 120 -8.77 36.81 2.34
CA SER A 120 -8.08 36.99 3.63
C SER A 120 -8.62 36.13 4.78
N PHE A 121 -9.50 35.16 4.50
CA PHE A 121 -10.02 34.24 5.52
C PHE A 121 -8.89 33.45 6.20
N GLN A 122 -8.90 33.45 7.54
CA GLN A 122 -7.91 32.78 8.36
C GLN A 122 -8.49 31.53 9.01
N TYR A 123 -7.80 30.41 8.84
CA TYR A 123 -8.14 29.13 9.45
C TYR A 123 -6.91 28.51 10.12
N TYR A 124 -7.14 27.48 10.92
CA TYR A 124 -6.08 26.74 11.59
C TYR A 124 -5.41 25.78 10.59
N ASN A 125 -4.39 26.23 9.86
CA ASN A 125 -3.62 25.40 8.92
C ASN A 125 -2.62 24.51 9.66
N ALA A 126 -2.76 23.19 9.58
CA ALA A 126 -1.96 22.19 10.30
C ALA A 126 -0.44 22.31 10.06
N LYS A 127 -0.02 22.80 8.89
CA LYS A 127 1.40 22.96 8.52
C LYS A 127 2.02 24.23 9.08
N GLU A 128 1.22 25.30 9.17
CA GLU A 128 1.68 26.65 9.50
C GLU A 128 1.36 27.06 10.95
N MET A 129 0.76 26.18 11.77
CA MET A 129 0.44 26.51 13.16
C MET A 129 1.70 26.80 13.98
N ILE A 130 1.60 27.81 14.83
CA ILE A 130 2.69 28.24 15.71
C ILE A 130 2.26 28.07 17.18
N GLU A 131 3.13 27.50 18.00
CA GLU A 131 2.94 27.48 19.45
C GLU A 131 3.42 28.79 20.08
N PRO A 132 2.81 29.27 21.18
CA PRO A 132 3.22 30.51 21.84
C PRO A 132 4.72 30.49 22.21
N GLY A 133 5.53 31.32 21.54
CA GLY A 133 6.97 31.45 21.76
C GLY A 133 7.88 30.87 20.67
N GLU A 134 7.35 30.23 19.63
CA GLU A 134 8.12 29.86 18.43
C GLU A 134 8.39 31.10 17.54
N ILE A 135 9.60 31.20 16.99
CA ILE A 135 9.97 32.27 16.05
C ILE A 135 9.45 31.89 14.67
N ILE A 136 8.77 32.83 13.99
CA ILE A 136 8.28 32.65 12.61
C ILE A 136 9.50 32.44 11.69
N THR A 137 9.73 31.20 11.24
CA THR A 137 10.80 30.88 10.27
C THR A 137 10.30 30.86 8.83
N THR A 138 8.98 30.74 8.63
CA THR A 138 8.35 30.70 7.30
C THR A 138 8.02 32.11 6.80
N PRO A 139 8.27 32.44 5.52
CA PRO A 139 7.80 33.68 4.93
C PRO A 139 6.27 33.75 5.05
N ILE A 140 5.74 34.87 5.53
CA ILE A 140 4.30 35.07 5.65
C ILE A 140 3.70 35.03 4.23
N PRO A 141 2.68 34.18 3.96
CA PRO A 141 2.07 34.11 2.64
C PRO A 141 1.50 35.47 2.25
N MET A 142 1.92 35.95 1.09
CA MET A 142 1.50 37.22 0.49
C MET A 142 0.42 36.94 -0.56
N ILE A 143 -0.65 37.73 -0.56
CA ILE A 143 -1.68 37.66 -1.60
C ILE A 143 -1.22 38.50 -2.80
N ASP A 144 -1.25 37.93 -4.01
CA ASP A 144 -1.11 38.66 -5.28
C ASP A 144 -2.49 39.16 -5.75
N GLU A 145 -2.90 40.35 -5.27
CA GLU A 145 -4.03 41.11 -5.85
C GLU A 145 -3.47 42.23 -6.75
N ASP A 146 -3.19 41.92 -8.02
CA ASP A 146 -2.73 42.85 -9.08
C ASP A 146 -1.42 43.66 -8.80
N PRO A 147 -0.66 44.08 -9.85
CA PRO A 147 0.75 44.47 -9.72
C PRO A 147 1.04 45.86 -9.11
N ALA A 148 0.07 46.51 -8.47
CA ALA A 148 0.17 47.91 -8.08
C ALA A 148 -0.11 48.23 -6.60
N ASP A 149 -0.59 47.30 -5.78
CA ASP A 149 -1.05 47.66 -4.43
C ASP A 149 -0.85 46.54 -3.39
N ILE A 150 0.15 46.74 -2.53
CA ILE A 150 0.36 46.18 -1.18
C ILE A 150 -0.04 44.69 -0.96
N THR A 151 0.98 43.83 -0.97
CA THR A 151 0.98 42.47 -0.41
C THR A 151 0.56 42.45 1.06
N THR A 152 -0.66 42.02 1.39
CA THR A 152 -1.08 41.87 2.79
C THR A 152 -0.55 40.53 3.36
N PRO A 153 0.28 40.55 4.43
CA PRO A 153 0.75 39.33 5.07
C PRO A 153 -0.37 38.71 5.93
N ILE A 154 -0.69 37.43 5.75
CA ILE A 154 -1.66 36.72 6.60
C ILE A 154 -0.90 36.01 7.73
N PRO A 155 -0.98 36.47 8.99
CA PRO A 155 -0.28 35.80 10.08
C PRO A 155 -0.91 34.42 10.37
N PRO A 156 -0.09 33.39 10.65
CA PRO A 156 -0.59 32.10 11.11
C PRO A 156 -1.28 32.23 12.48
N LYS A 157 -2.28 31.36 12.73
CA LYS A 157 -2.98 31.32 14.02
C LYS A 157 -2.14 30.61 15.07
N GLU A 158 -2.04 31.23 16.25
CA GLU A 158 -1.40 30.62 17.41
C GLU A 158 -2.33 29.61 18.08
N ILE A 159 -1.77 28.47 18.51
CA ILE A 159 -2.52 27.43 19.21
C ILE A 159 -1.67 26.78 20.30
N VAL A 160 -2.28 26.47 21.44
CA VAL A 160 -1.64 25.69 22.51
C VAL A 160 -1.97 24.21 22.29
N LEU A 161 -0.96 23.38 22.08
CA LEU A 161 -1.11 21.93 21.96
C LEU A 161 -0.72 21.24 23.28
N THR A 162 -1.43 20.17 23.61
CA THR A 162 -1.19 19.39 24.83
C THR A 162 -1.05 17.92 24.49
N LYS A 163 0.01 17.27 24.99
CA LYS A 163 0.22 15.84 24.74
C LYS A 163 -0.79 15.00 25.51
N LYS A 164 -1.49 14.10 24.80
CA LYS A 164 -2.48 13.20 25.40
C LYS A 164 -2.19 11.75 25.04
N LYS A 165 -2.19 10.88 26.06
CA LYS A 165 -1.92 9.44 25.90
C LYS A 165 -2.93 8.72 25.00
N HIS A 166 -4.19 9.14 25.05
CA HIS A 166 -5.27 8.59 24.22
C HIS A 166 -5.04 8.85 22.72
N PHE A 167 -4.35 9.93 22.37
CA PHE A 167 -3.97 10.28 21.01
C PHE A 167 -2.51 9.89 20.74
N PHE A 168 -2.10 8.71 21.21
CA PHE A 168 -0.75 8.17 20.97
C PHE A 168 0.42 9.06 21.45
N ASN A 169 0.18 9.90 22.46
CA ASN A 169 1.10 10.94 22.95
C ASN A 169 1.36 12.11 21.98
N GLU A 170 0.50 12.28 20.96
CA GLU A 170 0.54 13.43 20.08
C GLU A 170 0.06 14.70 20.79
N ALA A 171 0.65 15.84 20.39
CA ALA A 171 0.28 17.15 20.88
C ALA A 171 -0.99 17.62 20.17
N VAL A 172 -2.08 17.73 20.92
CA VAL A 172 -3.41 18.04 20.37
C VAL A 172 -4.12 19.13 21.15
N ASN A 173 -5.02 19.85 20.48
CA ASN A 173 -5.95 20.80 21.08
C ASN A 173 -7.40 20.31 20.91
N THR A 174 -8.07 20.05 22.03
CA THR A 174 -9.43 19.48 22.04
C THR A 174 -10.56 20.50 21.90
N SER A 175 -10.27 21.76 21.60
CA SER A 175 -11.29 22.81 21.45
C SER A 175 -11.55 23.17 19.98
N VAL A 176 -10.57 23.03 19.10
CA VAL A 176 -10.65 23.42 17.68
C VAL A 176 -10.16 22.28 16.79
N SER A 177 -10.48 22.36 15.49
CA SER A 177 -9.95 21.46 14.46
C SER A 177 -8.81 22.13 13.67
N SER A 178 -7.96 21.31 13.07
CA SER A 178 -6.93 21.73 12.13
C SER A 178 -7.32 21.36 10.70
N VAL A 179 -6.80 22.09 9.72
CA VAL A 179 -6.99 21.82 8.29
C VAL A 179 -5.63 21.52 7.67
N HIS A 180 -5.51 20.35 7.07
CA HIS A 180 -4.38 19.96 6.23
C HIS A 180 -4.76 20.18 4.76
N VAL A 181 -3.87 20.86 4.02
CA VAL A 181 -3.99 21.05 2.58
C VAL A 181 -2.79 20.37 1.92
N PRO A 182 -3.00 19.46 0.96
CA PRO A 182 -1.92 18.74 0.31
C PRO A 182 -1.13 19.68 -0.63
N THR A 183 0.14 19.37 -0.87
CA THR A 183 1.08 20.25 -1.58
C THR A 183 0.72 20.52 -3.06
N ASN A 184 -0.05 19.62 -3.67
CA ASN A 184 -0.60 19.72 -5.03
C ASN A 184 -1.81 20.67 -5.15
N VAL A 185 -2.44 21.06 -4.04
CA VAL A 185 -3.62 21.92 -4.03
C VAL A 185 -3.26 23.31 -3.53
N TYR A 186 -3.68 24.34 -4.27
CA TYR A 186 -3.51 25.72 -3.84
C TYR A 186 -4.54 26.09 -2.76
N ASP A 187 -4.07 26.36 -1.55
CA ASP A 187 -4.88 26.66 -0.37
C ASP A 187 -5.77 27.90 -0.55
N ARG A 188 -5.30 28.90 -1.32
CA ARG A 188 -6.06 30.13 -1.59
C ARG A 188 -6.95 30.09 -2.81
N ALA A 189 -7.09 28.93 -3.46
CA ALA A 189 -8.08 28.78 -4.52
C ALA A 189 -9.49 29.10 -3.96
N THR A 190 -10.28 29.87 -4.71
CA THR A 190 -11.59 30.36 -4.26
C THR A 190 -12.54 29.22 -3.85
N GLU A 191 -12.47 28.09 -4.53
CA GLU A 191 -13.24 26.89 -4.20
C GLU A 191 -12.79 26.23 -2.89
N VAL A 192 -11.48 26.20 -2.63
CA VAL A 192 -10.88 25.60 -1.43
C VAL A 192 -11.21 26.44 -0.21
N ILE A 193 -10.99 27.76 -0.26
CA ILE A 193 -11.35 28.66 0.85
C ILE A 193 -12.85 28.61 1.13
N ARG A 194 -13.70 28.62 0.08
CA ARG A 194 -15.15 28.47 0.26
C ARG A 194 -15.47 27.20 1.03
N ALA A 195 -14.82 26.11 0.66
CA ALA A 195 -15.07 24.81 1.26
C ALA A 195 -14.55 24.72 2.71
N ILE A 196 -13.41 25.33 3.01
CA ILE A 196 -12.88 25.45 4.37
C ILE A 196 -13.82 26.29 5.24
N LYS A 197 -14.34 27.41 4.72
CA LYS A 197 -15.21 28.33 5.46
C LYS A 197 -16.51 27.66 5.91
N TRP A 198 -17.25 27.01 5.01
CA TRP A 198 -18.51 26.36 5.43
C TRP A 198 -18.27 25.17 6.37
N SER A 199 -17.14 24.46 6.18
CA SER A 199 -16.78 23.33 7.04
C SER A 199 -16.49 23.73 8.50
N GLU A 200 -16.36 25.03 8.81
CA GLU A 200 -16.18 25.53 10.18
C GLU A 200 -17.34 25.19 11.12
N ALA A 201 -18.55 25.04 10.57
CA ALA A 201 -19.71 24.60 11.32
C ALA A 201 -19.54 23.20 11.95
N LEU A 202 -18.67 22.36 11.38
CA LEU A 202 -18.44 20.98 11.85
C LEU A 202 -17.70 20.92 13.20
N ASP A 203 -16.96 21.97 13.58
CA ASP A 203 -16.18 21.99 14.83
C ASP A 203 -17.06 21.78 16.07
N SER A 204 -18.25 22.38 16.05
CA SER A 204 -19.24 22.21 17.12
C SER A 204 -19.66 20.75 17.29
N ILE A 205 -19.82 20.03 16.18
CA ILE A 205 -20.24 18.62 16.17
C ILE A 205 -19.08 17.72 16.58
N PHE A 206 -17.86 17.99 16.11
CA PHE A 206 -16.68 17.24 16.53
C PHE A 206 -16.46 17.33 18.05
N TYR A 207 -16.62 18.53 18.60
CA TYR A 207 -16.52 18.77 20.04
C TYR A 207 -17.64 18.05 20.82
N ASN A 208 -18.88 18.15 20.37
CA ASN A 208 -20.01 17.47 21.01
C ASN A 208 -19.87 15.94 20.97
N ASN A 209 -19.37 15.38 19.87
CA ASN A 209 -19.07 13.95 19.75
C ASN A 209 -18.00 13.52 20.76
N TYR A 210 -16.94 14.31 20.92
CA TYR A 210 -15.85 14.02 21.86
C TYR A 210 -16.29 14.13 23.33
N ILE A 211 -17.18 15.07 23.68
CA ILE A 211 -17.77 15.12 25.03
C ILE A 211 -18.66 13.90 25.27
N GLY A 212 -19.45 13.50 24.26
CA GLY A 212 -20.32 12.33 24.35
C GLY A 212 -19.56 11.01 24.50
N ASP A 213 -18.43 10.89 23.80
CA ASP A 213 -17.53 9.74 23.89
C ASP A 213 -16.05 10.19 23.89
N PRO A 214 -15.43 10.32 25.08
CA PRO A 214 -14.02 10.68 25.22
C PRO A 214 -13.04 9.61 24.72
N THR A 215 -13.52 8.41 24.35
CA THR A 215 -12.70 7.34 23.79
C THR A 215 -12.52 7.45 22.28
N LEU A 216 -13.21 8.39 21.62
CA LEU A 216 -13.00 8.68 20.21
C LEU A 216 -11.57 9.19 19.97
N THR A 217 -10.95 8.66 18.91
CA THR A 217 -9.64 9.09 18.42
C THR A 217 -9.85 10.28 17.47
N TRP A 218 -9.35 10.20 16.23
CA TRP A 218 -9.55 11.23 15.23
C TRP A 218 -10.97 11.25 14.67
N GLN A 219 -11.48 12.45 14.49
CA GLN A 219 -12.65 12.74 13.66
C GLN A 219 -12.19 13.63 12.52
N TYR A 220 -12.56 13.31 11.29
CA TYR A 220 -12.10 14.10 10.15
C TYR A 220 -13.13 14.16 9.03
N PHE A 221 -13.00 15.21 8.21
CA PHE A 221 -13.77 15.43 7.00
C PHE A 221 -12.80 15.63 5.83
N GLY A 222 -12.82 14.71 4.87
CA GLY A 222 -12.06 14.82 3.63
C GLY A 222 -12.92 15.50 2.55
N SER A 223 -12.46 16.62 2.02
CA SER A 223 -13.16 17.33 0.95
C SER A 223 -12.82 16.77 -0.43
N SER A 224 -13.77 16.85 -1.38
CA SER A 224 -13.49 16.60 -2.80
C SER A 224 -12.49 17.60 -3.40
N THR A 225 -12.32 18.77 -2.77
CA THR A 225 -11.30 19.77 -3.14
C THR A 225 -9.89 19.43 -2.66
N GLY A 226 -9.72 18.37 -1.86
CA GLY A 226 -8.42 17.83 -1.45
C GLY A 226 -7.97 18.16 -0.03
N PHE A 227 -8.55 19.16 0.64
CA PHE A 227 -8.20 19.42 2.05
C PHE A 227 -8.83 18.41 3.01
N LEU A 228 -8.17 18.21 4.15
CA LEU A 228 -8.61 17.39 5.27
C LEU A 228 -8.83 18.28 6.49
N ARG A 229 -10.04 18.29 7.06
CA ARG A 229 -10.30 18.90 8.37
C ARG A 229 -10.26 17.81 9.45
N GLN A 230 -9.44 17.98 10.47
CA GLN A 230 -9.20 16.97 11.51
C GLN A 230 -9.41 17.55 12.91
N PHE A 231 -10.09 16.80 13.76
CA PHE A 231 -10.32 17.09 15.17
C PHE A 231 -9.84 15.92 16.05
N PRO A 232 -9.17 16.18 17.18
CA PRO A 232 -8.69 17.48 17.67
C PRO A 232 -7.60 18.09 16.77
N ALA A 233 -7.40 19.41 16.86
CA ALA A 233 -6.36 20.08 16.09
C ALA A 233 -4.97 19.57 16.50
N THR A 234 -4.14 19.29 15.49
CA THR A 234 -2.76 18.86 15.65
C THR A 234 -1.87 19.51 14.58
N LYS A 235 -0.58 19.65 14.88
CA LYS A 235 0.42 20.18 13.95
C LYS A 235 0.88 19.04 13.05
N TRP A 236 0.99 19.29 11.76
CA TRP A 236 1.44 18.32 10.78
C TRP A 236 2.97 18.30 10.74
N GLU A 237 3.59 17.12 10.90
CA GLU A 237 5.04 16.96 10.76
C GLU A 237 5.41 16.74 9.29
N GLU A 238 6.26 17.62 8.73
CA GLU A 238 6.73 17.55 7.34
C GLU A 238 8.15 16.96 7.28
N ASP A 239 8.31 15.64 7.40
CA ASP A 239 9.64 15.01 7.34
C ASP A 239 9.72 13.91 6.28
N PRO A 240 10.51 14.04 5.18
CA PRO A 240 11.16 15.25 4.62
C PRO A 240 10.28 16.05 3.63
N VAL A 241 9.15 15.50 3.16
CA VAL A 241 8.18 16.16 2.26
C VAL A 241 6.78 15.61 2.55
N ASP A 242 5.78 16.48 2.61
CA ASP A 242 4.38 16.06 2.74
C ASP A 242 3.80 15.59 1.40
N LEU A 243 3.57 14.28 1.31
CA LEU A 243 2.91 13.59 0.18
C LEU A 243 1.48 13.15 0.53
N TYR A 244 0.96 13.56 1.68
CA TYR A 244 -0.36 13.15 2.13
C TYR A 244 -1.44 13.80 1.27
N ASP A 245 -2.36 13.00 0.73
CA ASP A 245 -3.60 13.45 0.12
C ASP A 245 -4.74 12.59 0.67
N CYS A 246 -5.78 13.24 1.21
CA CYS A 246 -6.89 12.53 1.83
C CYS A 246 -7.72 11.74 0.81
N ARG A 247 -7.76 12.17 -0.46
CA ARG A 247 -8.55 11.55 -1.53
C ARG A 247 -7.98 10.21 -1.99
N LEU A 248 -6.69 9.98 -1.76
CA LEU A 248 -6.00 8.74 -2.10
C LEU A 248 -6.11 7.68 -0.99
N ARG A 249 -6.63 8.04 0.19
CA ARG A 249 -6.71 7.11 1.31
C ARG A 249 -7.85 6.11 1.12
N SER A 250 -7.62 4.85 1.50
CA SER A 250 -8.61 3.76 1.38
C SER A 250 -9.95 4.14 2.00
N TRP A 251 -9.93 4.76 3.20
CA TRP A 251 -11.15 5.19 3.90
C TRP A 251 -11.97 6.25 3.13
N TYR A 252 -11.34 7.03 2.25
CA TYR A 252 -12.02 8.01 1.41
C TYR A 252 -12.56 7.32 0.16
N ILE A 253 -11.72 6.56 -0.53
CA ILE A 253 -12.03 5.91 -1.80
C ILE A 253 -13.14 4.88 -1.64
N GLU A 254 -13.07 4.03 -0.62
CA GLU A 254 -14.08 2.98 -0.39
C GLU A 254 -15.45 3.56 0.00
N ALA A 255 -15.48 4.76 0.59
CA ALA A 255 -16.73 5.46 0.89
C ALA A 255 -17.27 6.25 -0.30
N ALA A 256 -16.39 6.86 -1.08
CA ALA A 256 -16.76 7.68 -2.24
C ALA A 256 -17.18 6.84 -3.45
N ASN A 257 -16.61 5.65 -3.62
CA ASN A 257 -16.86 4.76 -4.74
C ASN A 257 -17.49 3.44 -4.30
N SER A 258 -18.23 2.81 -5.20
CA SER A 258 -18.59 1.40 -5.08
C SER A 258 -17.53 0.50 -5.73
N PRO A 259 -17.46 -0.79 -5.35
CA PRO A 259 -16.58 -1.76 -5.97
C PRO A 259 -16.70 -1.79 -7.49
N LYS A 260 -15.58 -2.00 -8.19
CA LYS A 260 -15.52 -1.86 -9.65
C LYS A 260 -14.60 -2.89 -10.32
N ASP A 261 -14.98 -3.26 -11.53
CA ASP A 261 -14.19 -4.05 -12.47
C ASP A 261 -13.56 -3.09 -13.50
N VAL A 262 -12.24 -2.95 -13.48
CA VAL A 262 -11.51 -1.97 -14.29
C VAL A 262 -10.57 -2.68 -15.26
N ILE A 263 -10.66 -2.37 -16.55
CA ILE A 263 -9.66 -2.75 -17.54
C ILE A 263 -8.89 -1.51 -17.96
N ILE A 264 -7.56 -1.57 -17.83
CA ILE A 264 -6.67 -0.50 -18.27
C ILE A 264 -6.05 -0.92 -19.60
N LEU A 265 -6.28 -0.13 -20.64
CA LEU A 265 -5.71 -0.31 -21.97
C LEU A 265 -4.57 0.69 -22.14
N VAL A 266 -3.34 0.21 -22.32
CA VAL A 266 -2.16 1.04 -22.49
C VAL A 266 -1.63 0.93 -23.91
N ASP A 267 -1.49 2.07 -24.57
CA ASP A 267 -0.87 2.17 -25.86
C ASP A 267 0.64 1.90 -25.76
N SER A 268 1.10 0.89 -26.52
CA SER A 268 2.51 0.51 -26.64
C SER A 268 3.07 0.74 -28.04
N SER A 269 2.41 1.57 -28.85
CA SER A 269 2.90 1.94 -30.18
C SER A 269 4.23 2.70 -30.13
N GLY A 270 4.90 2.77 -31.28
CA GLY A 270 6.18 3.47 -31.40
C GLY A 270 6.16 4.94 -30.96
N SER A 271 5.02 5.63 -31.09
CA SER A 271 4.88 7.05 -30.72
C SER A 271 4.91 7.30 -29.21
N MET A 272 4.61 6.27 -28.41
CA MET A 272 4.68 6.34 -26.95
C MET A 272 6.12 6.29 -26.41
N THR A 273 7.13 6.09 -27.25
CA THR A 273 8.54 5.97 -26.82
C THR A 273 9.05 7.24 -26.12
N GLY A 274 9.76 7.06 -25.00
CA GLY A 274 10.36 8.17 -24.23
C GLY A 274 9.43 8.72 -23.15
N GLN A 275 9.27 10.05 -23.10
CA GLN A 275 8.52 10.72 -22.02
C GLN A 275 7.05 10.30 -21.94
N ARG A 276 6.41 10.00 -23.08
CA ARG A 276 4.99 9.59 -23.10
C ARG A 276 4.77 8.26 -22.38
N LYS A 277 5.67 7.30 -22.55
CA LYS A 277 5.69 6.03 -21.82
C LYS A 277 5.83 6.24 -20.31
N ASP A 278 6.74 7.13 -19.90
CA ASP A 278 6.93 7.42 -18.47
C ASP A 278 5.70 8.08 -17.84
N ILE A 279 5.04 8.99 -18.57
CA ILE A 279 3.75 9.57 -18.16
C ILE A 279 2.67 8.47 -18.08
N ALA A 280 2.56 7.60 -19.09
CA ALA A 280 1.59 6.51 -19.10
C ALA A 280 1.78 5.57 -17.90
N LYS A 281 3.03 5.17 -17.59
CA LYS A 281 3.35 4.40 -16.39
C LYS A 281 2.88 5.10 -15.11
N HIS A 282 3.10 6.41 -15.02
CA HIS A 282 2.70 7.17 -13.85
C HIS A 282 1.17 7.30 -13.73
N VAL A 283 0.46 7.47 -14.84
CA VAL A 283 -1.01 7.44 -14.90
C VAL A 283 -1.53 6.11 -14.37
N VAL A 284 -1.03 5.01 -14.92
CA VAL A 284 -1.43 3.66 -14.50
C VAL A 284 -1.11 3.42 -13.03
N SER A 285 0.06 3.83 -12.54
CA SER A 285 0.40 3.70 -11.12
C SER A 285 -0.57 4.45 -10.21
N ASN A 286 -0.92 5.69 -10.57
CA ASN A 286 -1.87 6.50 -9.79
C ASN A 286 -3.30 5.94 -9.86
N ILE A 287 -3.72 5.35 -11.00
CA ILE A 287 -4.99 4.61 -11.10
C ILE A 287 -4.96 3.37 -10.21
N LEU A 288 -3.86 2.63 -10.15
CA LEU A 288 -3.73 1.47 -9.27
C LEU A 288 -3.72 1.87 -7.79
N ASP A 289 -3.21 3.06 -7.46
CA ASP A 289 -3.24 3.58 -6.09
C ASP A 289 -4.66 3.86 -5.59
N THR A 290 -5.61 4.09 -6.49
CA THR A 290 -7.01 4.35 -6.16
C THR A 290 -7.91 3.11 -6.16
N LEU A 291 -7.33 1.91 -6.32
CA LEU A 291 -8.06 0.65 -6.23
C LEU A 291 -7.94 0.06 -4.82
N GLY A 292 -9.06 -0.42 -4.30
CA GLY A 292 -9.12 -1.12 -3.02
C GLY A 292 -9.17 -2.65 -3.20
N PRO A 293 -9.06 -3.42 -2.11
CA PRO A 293 -9.09 -4.88 -2.17
C PRO A 293 -10.42 -5.44 -2.70
N ASN A 294 -11.51 -4.67 -2.69
CA ASN A 294 -12.81 -5.09 -3.23
C ASN A 294 -12.92 -4.91 -4.76
N ASP A 295 -11.93 -4.29 -5.39
CA ASP A 295 -11.92 -4.02 -6.83
C ASP A 295 -11.20 -5.13 -7.61
N TYR A 296 -11.55 -5.27 -8.88
CA TYR A 296 -10.88 -6.18 -9.82
C TYR A 296 -10.26 -5.38 -10.97
N VAL A 297 -9.05 -5.76 -11.36
CA VAL A 297 -8.28 -5.05 -12.38
C VAL A 297 -7.50 -6.01 -13.28
N ASN A 298 -7.35 -5.63 -14.54
CA ASN A 298 -6.30 -6.17 -15.41
C ASN A 298 -5.80 -5.07 -16.37
N ILE A 299 -4.58 -5.22 -16.86
CA ILE A 299 -3.91 -4.25 -17.74
C ILE A 299 -3.48 -4.96 -19.03
N PHE A 300 -3.90 -4.40 -20.16
CA PHE A 300 -3.49 -4.85 -21.48
C PHE A 300 -2.66 -3.78 -22.16
N SER A 301 -1.51 -4.17 -22.71
CA SER A 301 -0.75 -3.38 -23.66
C SER A 301 -1.16 -3.75 -25.07
N PHE A 302 -1.40 -2.74 -25.91
CA PHE A 302 -1.72 -2.97 -27.33
C PHE A 302 -0.74 -2.25 -28.24
N SER A 303 -0.29 -2.96 -29.27
CA SER A 303 0.42 -2.43 -30.43
C SER A 303 -0.28 -3.01 -31.67
N GLU A 304 0.34 -3.86 -32.47
CA GLU A 304 -0.36 -4.61 -33.51
C GLU A 304 -1.26 -5.70 -32.89
N GLU A 305 -0.75 -6.37 -31.86
CA GLU A 305 -1.46 -7.35 -31.04
C GLU A 305 -1.75 -6.81 -29.63
N VAL A 306 -2.74 -7.42 -28.98
CA VAL A 306 -3.14 -7.13 -27.60
C VAL A 306 -2.51 -8.18 -26.70
N THR A 307 -1.72 -7.73 -25.72
CA THR A 307 -0.99 -8.60 -24.79
C THR A 307 -1.26 -8.17 -23.36
N GLU A 308 -1.41 -9.13 -22.45
CA GLU A 308 -1.43 -8.86 -21.02
C GLU A 308 -0.06 -8.37 -20.53
N VAL A 309 -0.08 -7.39 -19.63
CA VAL A 309 1.16 -6.88 -19.01
C VAL A 309 1.83 -7.93 -18.11
N VAL A 310 1.03 -8.82 -17.53
CA VAL A 310 1.50 -9.93 -16.69
C VAL A 310 0.97 -11.23 -17.29
N GLU A 311 1.86 -12.10 -17.75
CA GLU A 311 1.53 -13.37 -18.43
C GLU A 311 0.63 -14.29 -17.60
N CYS A 312 0.76 -14.26 -16.26
CA CYS A 312 -0.04 -15.08 -15.36
C CYS A 312 -1.50 -14.60 -15.24
N PHE A 313 -1.82 -13.37 -15.65
CA PHE A 313 -3.16 -12.79 -15.58
C PHE A 313 -3.90 -12.90 -16.92
N SER A 314 -3.57 -13.92 -17.71
CA SER A 314 -4.20 -14.19 -19.00
C SER A 314 -5.71 -14.36 -18.87
N GLU A 315 -6.46 -13.63 -19.68
CA GLU A 315 -7.92 -13.78 -19.86
C GLU A 315 -8.78 -13.67 -18.58
N THR A 316 -8.27 -13.03 -17.51
CA THR A 316 -8.98 -12.90 -16.24
C THR A 316 -8.80 -11.53 -15.62
N LEU A 317 -9.75 -11.08 -14.80
CA LEU A 317 -9.59 -9.94 -13.91
C LEU A 317 -9.11 -10.43 -12.54
N VAL A 318 -8.10 -9.76 -11.99
CA VAL A 318 -7.55 -10.13 -10.67
C VAL A 318 -7.97 -9.13 -9.62
N GLN A 319 -8.18 -9.62 -8.39
CA GLN A 319 -8.46 -8.74 -7.25
C GLN A 319 -7.28 -7.78 -7.02
N ALA A 320 -7.58 -6.50 -6.77
CA ALA A 320 -6.60 -5.45 -6.55
C ALA A 320 -5.97 -5.50 -5.15
N ASN A 321 -5.37 -6.65 -4.82
CA ASN A 321 -4.58 -6.83 -3.60
C ASN A 321 -3.21 -6.16 -3.76
N MET A 322 -2.60 -5.76 -2.64
CA MET A 322 -1.26 -5.14 -2.63
C MET A 322 -0.19 -5.93 -3.40
N GLY A 323 -0.23 -7.27 -3.33
CA GLY A 323 0.67 -8.14 -4.09
C GLY A 323 0.42 -8.09 -5.61
N ASN A 324 -0.85 -8.18 -6.04
CA ASN A 324 -1.20 -8.15 -7.46
C ASN A 324 -0.94 -6.77 -8.08
N ILE A 325 -1.26 -5.69 -7.35
CA ILE A 325 -0.96 -4.31 -7.78
C ILE A 325 0.55 -4.13 -8.00
N ARG A 326 1.38 -4.68 -7.12
CA ARG A 326 2.84 -4.65 -7.27
C ARG A 326 3.30 -5.39 -8.52
N GLU A 327 2.79 -6.60 -8.78
CA GLU A 327 3.14 -7.34 -10.00
C GLU A 327 2.72 -6.60 -11.27
N LEU A 328 1.55 -5.97 -11.26
CA LEU A 328 1.09 -5.12 -12.38
C LEU A 328 2.02 -3.91 -12.60
N ARG A 329 2.51 -3.27 -11.53
CA ARG A 329 3.48 -2.17 -11.63
C ARG A 329 4.81 -2.62 -12.23
N LEU A 330 5.32 -3.76 -11.79
CA LEU A 330 6.55 -4.33 -12.33
C LEU A 330 6.39 -4.74 -13.79
N GLY A 331 5.25 -5.31 -14.17
CA GLY A 331 4.94 -5.63 -15.56
C GLY A 331 4.93 -4.39 -16.45
N MET A 332 4.38 -3.27 -15.97
CA MET A 332 4.39 -1.98 -16.70
C MET A 332 5.80 -1.50 -17.02
N ASP A 333 6.80 -1.84 -16.20
CA ASP A 333 8.19 -1.46 -16.46
C ASP A 333 8.83 -2.19 -17.64
N HIS A 334 8.35 -3.40 -17.92
CA HIS A 334 8.89 -4.28 -18.96
C HIS A 334 8.24 -4.12 -20.34
N ILE A 335 7.14 -3.36 -20.45
CA ILE A 335 6.47 -3.08 -21.73
C ILE A 335 7.47 -2.45 -22.70
N LYS A 336 7.56 -2.96 -23.93
CA LYS A 336 8.36 -2.37 -25.01
C LYS A 336 7.43 -1.66 -25.98
N THR A 337 7.92 -0.58 -26.58
CA THR A 337 7.15 0.16 -27.59
C THR A 337 7.53 -0.34 -28.98
N THR A 338 6.54 -0.81 -29.74
CA THR A 338 6.72 -1.37 -31.09
C THR A 338 5.51 -1.03 -31.96
N GLU A 339 5.73 -0.96 -33.28
CA GLU A 339 4.64 -0.97 -34.28
C GLU A 339 3.57 0.14 -34.12
N ILE A 340 2.39 -0.09 -34.71
CA ILE A 340 1.24 0.83 -34.78
C ILE A 340 0.16 0.34 -33.80
N ALA A 341 -0.57 1.26 -33.17
CA ALA A 341 -1.66 0.94 -32.25
C ALA A 341 -2.91 0.40 -32.95
N ASN A 342 -3.33 -0.80 -32.57
CA ASN A 342 -4.62 -1.41 -32.94
C ASN A 342 -5.62 -1.32 -31.78
N VAL A 343 -6.24 -0.14 -31.64
CA VAL A 343 -7.21 0.14 -30.58
C VAL A 343 -8.49 -0.70 -30.74
N SER A 344 -8.86 -1.09 -31.97
CA SER A 344 -10.03 -1.93 -32.25
C SER A 344 -9.93 -3.28 -31.54
N ALA A 345 -8.81 -3.99 -31.72
CA ALA A 345 -8.58 -5.28 -31.06
C ALA A 345 -8.58 -5.15 -29.53
N ALA A 346 -7.99 -4.08 -29.00
CA ALA A 346 -7.92 -3.82 -27.56
C ALA A 346 -9.30 -3.59 -26.93
N LEU A 347 -10.14 -2.78 -27.59
CA LEU A 347 -11.51 -2.53 -27.14
C LEU A 347 -12.36 -3.80 -27.19
N THR A 348 -12.29 -4.58 -28.27
CA THR A 348 -13.03 -5.83 -28.40
C THR A 348 -12.68 -6.81 -27.29
N LYS A 349 -11.38 -7.05 -27.03
CA LYS A 349 -10.93 -7.95 -25.94
C LYS A 349 -11.40 -7.45 -24.57
N ALA A 350 -11.37 -6.14 -24.34
CA ALA A 350 -11.85 -5.55 -23.08
C ALA A 350 -13.36 -5.76 -22.88
N PHE A 351 -14.17 -5.56 -23.92
CA PHE A 351 -15.61 -5.77 -23.83
C PHE A 351 -15.98 -7.24 -23.63
N GLU A 352 -15.35 -8.17 -24.35
CA GLU A 352 -15.55 -9.61 -24.19
C GLU A 352 -15.24 -10.07 -22.75
N LEU A 353 -14.13 -9.56 -22.18
CA LEU A 353 -13.75 -9.91 -20.81
C LEU A 353 -14.72 -9.35 -19.79
N LEU A 354 -15.13 -8.08 -19.91
CA LEU A 354 -16.10 -7.46 -19.01
C LEU A 354 -17.48 -8.12 -19.10
N GLU A 355 -17.91 -8.52 -20.29
CA GLU A 355 -19.17 -9.25 -20.51
C GLU A 355 -19.10 -10.62 -19.82
N THR A 356 -18.00 -11.36 -19.98
CA THR A 356 -17.78 -12.64 -19.30
C THR A 356 -17.85 -12.52 -17.78
N PHE A 357 -17.23 -11.47 -17.20
CA PHE A 357 -17.26 -11.23 -15.75
C PHE A 357 -18.64 -10.81 -15.24
N ARG A 358 -19.40 -10.07 -16.05
CA ARG A 358 -20.78 -9.66 -15.76
C ARG A 358 -21.71 -10.88 -15.72
N GLU A 359 -21.58 -11.81 -16.66
CA GLU A 359 -22.41 -13.00 -16.76
C GLU A 359 -22.04 -14.07 -15.73
N SER A 360 -20.74 -14.36 -15.57
CA SER A 360 -20.24 -15.38 -14.63
C SER A 360 -20.36 -15.00 -13.15
N ARG A 361 -20.61 -13.72 -12.84
CA ARG A 361 -20.71 -13.17 -11.47
C ARG A 361 -19.43 -13.34 -10.63
N ASN A 362 -18.27 -13.45 -11.29
CA ASN A 362 -16.96 -13.62 -10.65
C ASN A 362 -16.25 -12.29 -10.31
N GLY A 363 -16.77 -11.13 -10.76
CA GLY A 363 -16.21 -9.79 -10.46
C GLY A 363 -16.90 -9.05 -9.31
N ALA A 364 -16.74 -7.73 -9.28
CA ALA A 364 -17.31 -6.82 -8.28
C ALA A 364 -18.83 -6.65 -8.39
N ARG A 365 -19.45 -7.07 -9.51
CA ARG A 365 -20.91 -7.05 -9.78
C ARG A 365 -21.56 -5.66 -9.70
N CYS A 366 -20.77 -4.59 -9.82
CA CYS A 366 -21.25 -3.23 -9.71
C CYS A 366 -20.80 -2.41 -10.93
N ASN A 367 -19.82 -1.52 -10.79
CA ASN A 367 -19.39 -0.68 -11.90
C ASN A 367 -18.36 -1.39 -12.79
N GLN A 368 -18.52 -1.28 -14.10
CA GLN A 368 -17.51 -1.72 -15.07
C GLN A 368 -16.95 -0.50 -15.80
N ALA A 369 -15.62 -0.43 -15.92
CA ALA A 369 -14.94 0.68 -16.57
C ALA A 369 -13.78 0.21 -17.44
N ILE A 370 -13.61 0.88 -18.59
CA ILE A 370 -12.42 0.79 -19.44
C ILE A 370 -11.69 2.12 -19.34
N MET A 371 -10.39 2.08 -19.07
CA MET A 371 -9.52 3.24 -19.01
C MET A 371 -8.49 3.14 -20.13
N LEU A 372 -8.63 3.97 -21.16
CA LEU A 372 -7.74 4.02 -22.33
C LEU A 372 -6.66 5.09 -22.13
N VAL A 373 -5.40 4.67 -22.16
CA VAL A 373 -4.22 5.53 -22.05
C VAL A 373 -3.47 5.51 -23.37
N SER A 374 -3.49 6.62 -24.11
CA SER A 374 -2.89 6.72 -25.45
C SER A 374 -2.46 8.17 -25.75
N ASP A 375 -1.61 8.37 -26.74
CA ASP A 375 -1.24 9.70 -27.26
C ASP A 375 -2.15 10.20 -28.39
N GLY A 376 -3.05 9.36 -28.89
CA GLY A 376 -4.05 9.74 -29.88
C GLY A 376 -4.85 8.55 -30.41
N VAL A 377 -6.04 8.82 -30.95
CA VAL A 377 -6.88 7.80 -31.58
C VAL A 377 -7.24 8.26 -33.00
N PRO A 378 -7.05 7.44 -34.05
CA PRO A 378 -7.22 7.89 -35.42
C PRO A 378 -8.69 8.10 -35.83
N TYR A 379 -9.64 7.38 -35.23
CA TYR A 379 -11.07 7.43 -35.60
C TYR A 379 -11.98 7.18 -34.39
N SER A 380 -13.24 7.61 -34.49
CA SER A 380 -14.29 7.24 -33.54
C SER A 380 -14.77 5.81 -33.81
N PHE A 381 -14.43 4.85 -32.93
CA PHE A 381 -14.83 3.43 -33.02
C PHE A 381 -16.32 3.18 -32.70
N ASP A 382 -17.22 3.98 -33.28
CA ASP A 382 -18.65 3.95 -32.99
C ASP A 382 -19.30 2.59 -33.29
N GLU A 383 -18.79 1.83 -34.26
CA GLU A 383 -19.27 0.49 -34.61
C GLU A 383 -19.11 -0.49 -33.44
N ILE A 384 -17.93 -0.50 -32.80
CA ILE A 384 -17.63 -1.38 -31.65
C ILE A 384 -18.51 -1.01 -30.45
N PHE A 385 -18.66 0.29 -30.17
CA PHE A 385 -19.53 0.72 -29.08
C PHE A 385 -21.00 0.41 -29.35
N SER A 386 -21.45 0.48 -30.61
CA SER A 386 -22.80 0.09 -31.01
C SER A 386 -23.07 -1.40 -30.80
N GLU A 387 -22.08 -2.24 -31.09
CA GLU A 387 -22.17 -3.68 -30.93
C GLU A 387 -22.17 -4.11 -29.46
N TYR A 388 -21.25 -3.59 -28.63
CA TYR A 388 -21.05 -4.07 -27.26
C TYR A 388 -21.79 -3.25 -26.19
N ASN A 389 -21.79 -1.92 -26.29
CA ASN A 389 -22.17 -1.03 -25.18
C ASN A 389 -23.52 -0.32 -25.40
N TRP A 390 -23.93 -0.04 -26.64
CA TRP A 390 -25.15 0.71 -26.96
C TRP A 390 -26.34 -0.19 -27.37
N LYS A 391 -26.33 -1.47 -26.97
CA LYS A 391 -27.41 -2.44 -27.26
C LYS A 391 -28.77 -1.98 -26.72
N GLU A 392 -28.81 -1.41 -25.51
CA GLU A 392 -30.05 -1.05 -24.79
C GLU A 392 -30.03 0.39 -24.26
N LEU A 393 -29.93 1.39 -25.14
CA LEU A 393 -29.99 2.80 -24.72
C LEU A 393 -31.31 3.11 -23.97
N PRO A 394 -31.26 3.84 -22.84
CA PRO A 394 -30.15 4.66 -22.33
C PRO A 394 -29.21 3.94 -21.35
N PHE A 395 -29.36 2.63 -21.14
CA PHE A 395 -28.50 1.86 -20.25
C PHE A 395 -27.17 1.56 -20.93
N ILE A 396 -26.08 2.04 -20.33
CA ILE A 396 -24.71 1.84 -20.80
C ILE A 396 -23.98 1.06 -19.70
N PRO A 397 -23.67 -0.24 -19.90
CA PRO A 397 -23.09 -1.07 -18.85
C PRO A 397 -21.64 -0.71 -18.53
N VAL A 398 -20.85 -0.29 -19.53
CA VAL A 398 -19.41 -0.03 -19.37
C VAL A 398 -19.12 1.45 -19.60
N ARG A 399 -18.41 2.07 -18.66
CA ARG A 399 -17.97 3.46 -18.78
C ARG A 399 -16.57 3.54 -19.37
N VAL A 400 -16.33 4.49 -20.27
CA VAL A 400 -15.04 4.63 -20.96
C VAL A 400 -14.36 5.93 -20.57
N PHE A 401 -13.22 5.84 -19.91
CA PHE A 401 -12.37 6.96 -19.56
C PHE A 401 -11.19 7.03 -20.52
N THR A 402 -10.86 8.22 -21.00
CA THR A 402 -9.77 8.41 -21.97
C THR A 402 -8.74 9.40 -21.44
N TYR A 403 -7.48 8.97 -21.42
CA TYR A 403 -6.31 9.75 -21.01
C TYR A 403 -5.44 10.01 -22.22
N LEU A 404 -5.37 11.26 -22.65
CA LEU A 404 -4.58 11.70 -23.79
C LEU A 404 -3.23 12.22 -23.33
N ILE A 405 -2.15 11.60 -23.78
CA ILE A 405 -0.79 11.93 -23.35
C ILE A 405 -0.04 12.67 -24.46
N GLY A 406 0.42 13.88 -24.19
CA GLY A 406 1.30 14.62 -25.09
C GLY A 406 1.09 16.12 -25.07
N ARG A 407 2.14 16.89 -25.36
CA ARG A 407 2.10 18.37 -25.43
C ARG A 407 1.55 18.89 -26.75
N GLU A 408 1.78 18.16 -27.83
CA GLU A 408 1.32 18.47 -29.18
C GLU A 408 0.36 17.36 -29.59
N VAL A 409 -0.94 17.67 -29.63
CA VAL A 409 -1.97 16.67 -29.95
C VAL A 409 -2.85 17.18 -31.09
N ALA A 410 -2.89 16.41 -32.18
CA ALA A 410 -3.65 16.77 -33.38
C ALA A 410 -5.13 16.34 -33.30
N ASP A 411 -5.43 15.24 -32.58
CA ASP A 411 -6.71 14.54 -32.66
C ASP A 411 -7.40 14.44 -31.29
N VAL A 412 -7.75 15.60 -30.70
CA VAL A 412 -8.42 15.68 -29.38
C VAL A 412 -9.91 15.33 -29.47
N LYS A 413 -10.53 15.54 -30.63
CA LYS A 413 -11.98 15.48 -30.78
C LYS A 413 -12.50 14.05 -30.65
N GLU A 414 -11.87 13.10 -31.32
CA GLU A 414 -12.28 11.71 -31.46
C GLU A 414 -12.20 10.98 -30.12
N ILE A 415 -11.06 11.12 -29.42
CA ILE A 415 -10.84 10.51 -28.10
C ILE A 415 -11.76 11.12 -27.02
N LYS A 416 -12.09 12.40 -27.15
CA LYS A 416 -13.03 13.09 -26.26
C LYS A 416 -14.46 12.62 -26.51
N GLU A 417 -14.89 12.58 -27.77
CA GLU A 417 -16.23 12.09 -28.15
C GLU A 417 -16.46 10.65 -27.68
N MET A 418 -15.43 9.80 -27.75
CA MET A 418 -15.47 8.43 -27.22
C MET A 418 -15.83 8.37 -25.74
N ALA A 419 -15.20 9.20 -24.89
CA ALA A 419 -15.52 9.25 -23.47
C ALA A 419 -16.93 9.81 -23.21
N CYS A 420 -17.32 10.86 -23.93
CA CYS A 420 -18.61 11.53 -23.74
C CYS A 420 -19.81 10.64 -24.12
N LYS A 421 -19.70 9.89 -25.23
CA LYS A 421 -20.77 8.96 -25.66
C LYS A 421 -20.96 7.79 -24.70
N ASN A 422 -19.91 7.41 -23.96
CA ASN A 422 -19.90 6.26 -23.04
C ASN A 422 -19.95 6.66 -21.54
N GLN A 423 -20.53 7.82 -21.22
CA GLN A 423 -20.72 8.30 -19.83
C GLN A 423 -19.44 8.34 -18.97
N GLY A 424 -18.27 8.50 -19.59
CA GLY A 424 -17.00 8.60 -18.90
C GLY A 424 -16.49 10.03 -18.75
N TYR A 425 -15.18 10.15 -18.71
CA TYR A 425 -14.47 11.43 -18.60
C TYR A 425 -13.21 11.43 -19.46
N TYR A 426 -12.88 12.60 -19.98
CA TYR A 426 -11.71 12.84 -20.82
C TYR A 426 -10.70 13.70 -20.05
N VAL A 427 -9.44 13.29 -20.09
CA VAL A 427 -8.34 13.98 -19.44
C VAL A 427 -7.19 14.17 -20.43
N HIS A 428 -6.61 15.37 -20.44
CA HIS A 428 -5.40 15.69 -21.20
C HIS A 428 -4.21 15.83 -20.26
N LEU A 429 -3.11 15.15 -20.56
CA LEU A 429 -1.91 15.10 -19.74
C LEU A 429 -0.70 15.57 -20.54
N SER A 430 -0.15 16.72 -20.15
CA SER A 430 1.04 17.29 -20.78
C SER A 430 2.30 17.07 -19.96
N THR A 431 2.16 17.01 -18.64
CA THR A 431 3.28 16.89 -17.69
C THR A 431 3.04 15.82 -16.64
N LEU A 432 4.13 15.35 -16.01
CA LEU A 432 4.06 14.34 -14.94
C LEU A 432 3.39 14.88 -13.66
N ALA A 433 3.49 16.19 -13.40
CA ALA A 433 2.97 16.82 -12.20
C ALA A 433 1.44 16.87 -12.16
N GLU A 434 0.80 17.03 -13.32
CA GLU A 434 -0.66 17.11 -13.46
C GLU A 434 -1.36 15.76 -13.23
N VAL A 435 -0.65 14.65 -13.46
CA VAL A 435 -1.22 13.30 -13.46
C VAL A 435 -1.96 12.99 -12.16
N ARG A 436 -1.41 13.36 -11.01
CA ARG A 436 -2.00 13.02 -9.70
C ARG A 436 -3.38 13.66 -9.50
N GLU A 437 -3.54 14.94 -9.84
CA GLU A 437 -4.83 15.63 -9.73
C GLU A 437 -5.82 15.13 -10.78
N GLU A 438 -5.35 15.01 -12.01
CA GLU A 438 -6.23 14.76 -13.14
C GLU A 438 -6.78 13.32 -13.17
N VAL A 439 -6.01 12.34 -12.69
CA VAL A 439 -6.51 10.96 -12.53
C VAL A 439 -7.64 10.91 -11.50
N LEU A 440 -7.60 11.71 -10.43
CA LEU A 440 -8.65 11.65 -9.40
C LEU A 440 -10.02 12.11 -9.89
N ASN A 441 -10.10 12.82 -11.02
CA ASN A 441 -11.35 13.32 -11.59
C ASN A 441 -12.30 12.21 -12.08
N TYR A 442 -11.85 10.96 -12.27
CA TYR A 442 -12.75 9.86 -12.63
C TYR A 442 -13.64 9.42 -11.45
N ILE A 443 -13.17 9.57 -10.20
CA ILE A 443 -13.86 9.16 -8.97
C ILE A 443 -15.27 9.77 -8.89
N PRO A 444 -15.45 11.11 -8.94
CA PRO A 444 -16.78 11.71 -8.87
C PRO A 444 -17.69 11.29 -10.02
N VAL A 445 -17.14 10.88 -11.17
CA VAL A 445 -17.93 10.37 -12.30
C VAL A 445 -18.48 8.98 -11.98
N ILE A 446 -17.65 8.06 -11.47
CA ILE A 446 -18.10 6.73 -11.05
C ILE A 446 -19.11 6.81 -9.89
N ALA A 447 -18.91 7.75 -8.96
CA ALA A 447 -19.79 7.94 -7.80
C ALA A 447 -21.20 8.48 -8.13
N ARG A 448 -21.46 8.98 -9.36
CA ARG A 448 -22.75 9.62 -9.71
C ARG A 448 -24.00 8.80 -9.35
N PRO A 449 -24.10 7.50 -9.65
CA PRO A 449 -25.30 6.72 -9.30
C PRO A 449 -25.56 6.67 -7.79
N LEU A 450 -24.50 6.66 -6.99
CA LEU A 450 -24.57 6.67 -5.53
C LEU A 450 -25.16 8.00 -5.04
N VAL A 451 -24.66 9.12 -5.55
CA VAL A 451 -25.14 10.47 -5.22
C VAL A 451 -26.61 10.67 -5.66
N LEU A 452 -27.00 10.10 -6.80
CA LEU A 452 -28.38 10.19 -7.32
C LEU A 452 -29.41 9.45 -6.45
N ASN A 453 -29.01 8.43 -5.68
CA ASN A 453 -29.90 7.74 -4.75
C ASN A 453 -30.38 8.66 -3.61
N LYS A 454 -29.58 9.67 -3.22
CA LYS A 454 -29.83 10.76 -2.23
C LYS A 454 -30.22 10.36 -0.80
N ARG A 455 -30.72 9.14 -0.57
CA ARG A 455 -31.35 8.72 0.70
C ARG A 455 -30.50 7.74 1.49
N GLU A 456 -29.69 6.95 0.78
CA GLU A 456 -28.94 5.86 1.37
C GLU A 456 -27.45 6.18 1.33
N HIS A 457 -26.86 6.29 2.52
CA HIS A 457 -25.44 6.49 2.71
C HIS A 457 -24.84 5.17 3.19
N PRO A 458 -24.07 4.45 2.36
CA PRO A 458 -23.44 3.22 2.79
C PRO A 458 -22.42 3.53 3.89
N VAL A 459 -22.46 2.74 4.95
CA VAL A 459 -21.46 2.76 6.02
C VAL A 459 -20.34 1.81 5.62
N VAL A 460 -19.14 2.33 5.47
CA VAL A 460 -17.97 1.57 5.04
C VAL A 460 -16.94 1.55 6.15
N TRP A 461 -16.42 0.36 6.44
CA TRP A 461 -15.30 0.16 7.36
C TRP A 461 -14.06 -0.15 6.53
N SER A 462 -13.02 0.65 6.72
CA SER A 462 -11.75 0.44 6.05
C SER A 462 -11.03 -0.79 6.59
N GLU A 463 -10.11 -1.32 5.79
CA GLU A 463 -9.12 -2.28 6.26
C GLU A 463 -8.23 -1.68 7.37
N VAL A 464 -7.43 -2.51 8.04
CA VAL A 464 -6.50 -2.02 9.06
C VAL A 464 -5.35 -1.30 8.38
N TYR A 465 -5.14 -0.02 8.69
CA TYR A 465 -4.08 0.81 8.12
C TYR A 465 -3.35 1.61 9.21
N ALA A 466 -2.18 2.18 8.88
CA ALA A 466 -1.45 3.10 9.74
C ALA A 466 -1.84 4.56 9.43
N ASP A 467 -2.08 5.35 10.48
CA ASP A 467 -2.69 6.69 10.40
C ASP A 467 -2.02 7.67 9.42
N VAL A 468 -0.74 7.96 9.64
CA VAL A 468 -0.04 9.07 8.96
C VAL A 468 0.88 8.55 7.85
N GLU A 469 1.55 7.42 8.05
CA GLU A 469 2.35 6.83 6.99
C GLU A 469 1.49 5.98 6.08
N ASP A 470 1.53 6.28 4.78
CA ASP A 470 1.03 5.39 3.73
C ASP A 470 1.69 4.01 3.95
N PRO A 471 0.96 3.02 4.52
CA PRO A 471 1.54 1.76 4.94
C PRO A 471 1.77 0.83 3.76
N LYS A 472 1.59 1.31 2.51
CA LYS A 472 2.32 0.75 1.40
C LYS A 472 3.79 1.00 1.73
N MET A 473 4.43 0.07 2.46
CA MET A 473 5.89 -0.04 2.53
C MET A 473 6.32 0.14 1.09
N THR A 474 6.78 1.35 0.76
CA THR A 474 6.94 1.68 -0.65
C THR A 474 7.89 0.64 -1.18
N ASP A 475 7.59 0.04 -2.34
CA ASP A 475 8.50 -0.97 -2.89
C ASP A 475 9.93 -0.44 -2.92
N TRP A 476 10.09 0.88 -3.05
CA TRP A 476 11.30 1.66 -2.77
C TRP A 476 11.92 1.47 -1.37
N LEU A 477 11.20 1.64 -0.25
CA LEU A 477 11.72 1.38 1.11
C LEU A 477 12.16 -0.07 1.28
N TRP A 478 11.35 -1.01 0.79
CA TRP A 478 11.71 -2.43 0.81
C TRP A 478 12.94 -2.71 -0.05
N GLU A 479 12.99 -2.18 -1.27
CA GLU A 479 14.13 -2.29 -2.18
C GLU A 479 15.38 -1.64 -1.61
N ILE A 480 15.28 -0.49 -0.94
CA ILE A 480 16.42 0.15 -0.27
C ILE A 480 16.93 -0.75 0.83
N LYS A 481 16.04 -1.33 1.64
CA LYS A 481 16.42 -2.24 2.72
C LYS A 481 17.09 -3.49 2.18
N GLU A 482 16.52 -4.10 1.14
CA GLU A 482 17.12 -5.25 0.44
C GLU A 482 18.45 -4.90 -0.21
N ARG A 483 18.55 -3.76 -0.92
CA ARG A 483 19.81 -3.28 -1.52
C ARG A 483 20.86 -3.01 -0.45
N ALA A 484 20.48 -2.47 0.70
CA ALA A 484 21.37 -2.25 1.83
C ALA A 484 21.87 -3.59 2.41
N GLU A 485 20.98 -4.56 2.61
CA GLU A 485 21.34 -5.91 3.06
C GLU A 485 22.24 -6.63 2.04
N GLN A 486 21.94 -6.54 0.75
CA GLN A 486 22.76 -7.10 -0.33
C GLN A 486 24.14 -6.44 -0.37
N LYS A 487 24.21 -5.12 -0.23
CA LYS A 487 25.46 -4.37 -0.16
C LYS A 487 26.29 -4.79 1.05
N GLU A 488 25.68 -4.95 2.22
CA GLU A 488 26.36 -5.43 3.42
C GLU A 488 26.90 -6.85 3.23
N ARG A 489 26.07 -7.77 2.71
CA ARG A 489 26.49 -9.13 2.35
C ARG A 489 27.69 -9.13 1.39
N PHE A 490 27.66 -8.26 0.38
CA PHE A 490 28.75 -8.12 -0.57
C PHE A 490 30.04 -7.58 0.08
N ILE A 491 29.93 -6.58 0.95
CA ILE A 491 31.07 -6.03 1.70
C ILE A 491 31.69 -7.09 2.61
N ASP A 492 30.88 -7.86 3.33
CA ASP A 492 31.35 -8.93 4.21
C ASP A 492 32.04 -10.05 3.43
N TYR A 493 31.44 -10.46 2.30
CA TYR A 493 32.05 -11.42 1.39
C TYR A 493 33.43 -10.95 0.92
N ARG A 494 33.56 -9.67 0.57
CA ARG A 494 34.81 -9.07 0.10
C ARG A 494 35.85 -8.89 1.20
N LYS A 495 35.43 -8.59 2.44
CA LYS A 495 36.33 -8.45 3.59
C LYS A 495 37.00 -9.77 3.93
N ASN A 496 36.23 -10.86 4.03
CA ASN A 496 36.81 -12.16 4.34
C ASN A 496 35.95 -13.32 3.85
N ARG A 497 36.31 -13.84 2.66
CA ARG A 497 35.61 -14.95 2.00
C ARG A 497 35.52 -16.21 2.85
N VAL A 498 36.56 -16.52 3.64
CA VAL A 498 36.60 -17.75 4.45
C VAL A 498 35.61 -17.67 5.60
N ILE A 499 35.55 -16.52 6.28
CA ILE A 499 34.59 -16.30 7.38
C ILE A 499 33.16 -16.25 6.85
N PHE A 500 32.93 -15.64 5.68
CA PHE A 500 31.61 -15.59 5.05
C PHE A 500 30.99 -16.96 4.81
N PHE A 501 31.80 -17.97 4.44
CA PHE A 501 31.36 -19.35 4.25
C PHE A 501 31.47 -20.22 5.50
N SER A 502 31.92 -19.68 6.63
CA SER A 502 31.99 -20.42 7.89
C SER A 502 30.59 -20.87 8.33
N PRO A 503 30.39 -22.12 8.78
CA PRO A 503 29.12 -22.60 9.30
C PRO A 503 28.56 -21.72 10.43
N GLU A 504 29.44 -21.17 11.26
CA GLU A 504 29.07 -20.32 12.39
C GLU A 504 28.53 -18.96 11.94
N GLU A 505 29.15 -18.35 10.92
CA GLU A 505 28.70 -17.07 10.36
C GLU A 505 27.42 -17.26 9.52
N GLN A 506 27.29 -18.37 8.80
CA GLN A 506 26.04 -18.73 8.12
C GLN A 506 24.89 -18.97 9.10
N HIS A 507 25.16 -19.66 10.21
CA HIS A 507 24.17 -19.90 11.26
C HIS A 507 23.79 -18.61 11.99
N ARG A 508 24.76 -17.74 12.30
CA ARG A 508 24.51 -16.39 12.85
C ARG A 508 23.61 -15.58 11.93
N ARG A 509 23.87 -15.59 10.61
CA ARG A 509 23.04 -14.91 9.61
C ARG A 509 21.66 -15.54 9.49
N MET A 510 21.55 -16.86 9.56
CA MET A 510 20.27 -17.57 9.54
C MET A 510 19.44 -17.20 10.77
N ILE A 511 20.04 -17.18 11.97
CA ILE A 511 19.37 -16.73 13.21
C ILE A 511 19.01 -15.26 13.12
N MET A 512 19.89 -14.40 12.61
CA MET A 512 19.60 -12.97 12.46
C MET A 512 18.45 -12.75 11.47
N LYS A 513 18.40 -13.51 10.37
CA LYS A 513 17.30 -13.49 9.41
C LYS A 513 16.01 -14.06 10.00
N GLN A 514 16.09 -15.13 10.79
CA GLN A 514 14.95 -15.65 11.54
C GLN A 514 14.46 -14.68 12.61
N ARG A 515 15.34 -13.97 13.31
CA ARG A 515 14.97 -12.91 14.26
C ARG A 515 14.38 -11.70 13.56
N MET A 516 14.89 -11.32 12.40
CA MET A 516 14.27 -10.28 11.57
C MET A 516 12.92 -10.72 10.98
N ASN A 517 12.72 -12.03 10.76
CA ASN A 517 11.43 -12.57 10.31
C ASN A 517 10.44 -12.82 11.46
N GLN A 518 10.92 -13.12 12.66
CA GLN A 518 10.11 -13.30 13.88
C GLN A 518 9.79 -11.97 14.56
N ASP A 519 10.69 -11.01 14.42
CA ASP A 519 10.54 -9.64 14.87
C ASP A 519 10.92 -8.65 13.75
N PRO A 520 10.15 -8.62 12.63
CA PRO A 520 10.27 -7.56 11.62
C PRO A 520 10.02 -6.16 12.22
N TYR A 521 9.43 -6.14 13.42
CA TYR A 521 8.78 -5.01 14.03
C TYR A 521 9.53 -4.39 15.23
N SER A 522 10.68 -4.93 15.63
CA SER A 522 11.48 -4.36 16.74
C SER A 522 11.90 -2.90 16.49
N ASN A 523 11.93 -2.45 15.22
CA ASN A 523 12.11 -1.04 14.83
C ASN A 523 10.84 -0.36 14.29
N THR A 524 9.72 -1.07 14.17
CA THR A 524 8.44 -0.53 13.68
C THR A 524 7.46 -0.20 14.81
N GLN A 525 7.92 -0.14 16.06
CA GLN A 525 7.13 0.31 17.22
C GLN A 525 6.79 1.82 17.18
N LYS A 526 6.57 2.39 15.98
CA LYS A 526 6.04 3.75 15.82
C LYS A 526 4.69 3.81 15.09
N TYR A 527 4.19 2.71 14.53
CA TYR A 527 2.94 2.74 13.78
C TYR A 527 1.75 2.33 14.63
N ASN A 528 0.78 3.24 14.73
CA ASN A 528 -0.52 2.97 15.34
C ASN A 528 -1.48 2.51 14.25
N PHE A 529 -1.88 1.25 14.32
CA PHE A 529 -2.87 0.68 13.41
C PHE A 529 -4.28 1.11 13.83
N MET A 530 -5.08 1.47 12.85
CA MET A 530 -6.47 1.85 13.03
C MET A 530 -7.35 1.33 11.91
N THR A 531 -8.64 1.29 12.21
CA THR A 531 -9.71 1.05 11.26
C THR A 531 -10.69 2.20 11.42
N THR A 532 -11.17 2.71 10.31
CA THR A 532 -12.05 3.89 10.29
C THR A 532 -13.38 3.56 9.66
N VAL A 533 -14.40 4.25 10.18
CA VAL A 533 -15.76 4.21 9.65
C VAL A 533 -15.98 5.47 8.84
N SER A 534 -16.41 5.29 7.61
CA SER A 534 -16.63 6.36 6.65
C SER A 534 -18.08 6.33 6.14
N MET A 535 -18.64 7.51 5.92
CA MET A 535 -19.91 7.68 5.21
C MET A 535 -19.72 8.76 4.14
N PRO A 536 -20.19 8.54 2.91
CA PRO A 536 -20.11 9.56 1.88
C PRO A 536 -21.06 10.72 2.20
N VAL A 537 -20.62 11.93 1.88
CA VAL A 537 -21.42 13.16 2.01
C VAL A 537 -21.84 13.60 0.62
N PHE A 538 -23.14 13.80 0.40
CA PHE A 538 -23.65 14.17 -0.91
C PHE A 538 -23.95 15.66 -1.00
N ASP A 539 -23.62 16.23 -2.15
CA ASP A 539 -24.04 17.58 -2.47
C ASP A 539 -25.53 17.58 -2.88
N ARG A 540 -26.38 18.13 -2.01
CA ARG A 540 -27.83 18.15 -2.20
C ARG A 540 -28.34 19.39 -2.95
N ARG A 541 -27.45 20.30 -3.36
CA ARG A 541 -27.82 21.52 -4.09
C ARG A 541 -28.46 21.17 -5.44
N GLU A 542 -29.59 21.80 -5.76
CA GLU A 542 -30.35 21.52 -6.99
C GLU A 542 -29.54 21.82 -8.26
N ASN A 543 -28.69 22.86 -8.24
CA ASN A 543 -27.81 23.21 -9.36
C ASN A 543 -26.75 22.13 -9.63
N ALA A 544 -26.17 21.54 -8.59
CA ALA A 544 -25.19 20.46 -8.70
C ALA A 544 -25.84 19.17 -9.20
N VAL A 545 -27.02 18.82 -8.70
CA VAL A 545 -27.78 17.64 -9.14
C VAL A 545 -28.32 17.80 -10.57
N SER A 546 -28.71 19.01 -10.97
CA SER A 546 -29.14 19.32 -12.35
C SER A 546 -27.99 19.17 -13.34
N MET A 547 -26.75 19.56 -12.97
CA MET A 547 -25.57 19.27 -13.79
C MET A 547 -25.32 17.77 -13.94
N LEU A 548 -25.52 16.97 -12.87
CA LEU A 548 -25.39 15.51 -12.92
C LEU A 548 -26.48 14.82 -13.76
N LEU A 549 -27.70 15.38 -13.79
CA LEU A 549 -28.86 14.86 -14.51
C LEU A 549 -29.00 15.39 -15.95
N SER A 550 -28.19 16.36 -16.37
CA SER A 550 -28.28 16.96 -17.70
C SER A 550 -27.82 15.98 -18.79
N THR A 551 -28.69 15.03 -19.11
CA THR A 551 -28.59 14.12 -20.26
C THR A 551 -28.99 14.79 -21.58
N ARG A 552 -29.47 16.05 -21.54
CA ARG A 552 -29.93 16.78 -22.73
C ARG A 552 -28.82 17.34 -23.61
N PHE A 553 -27.57 17.39 -23.14
CA PHE A 553 -26.41 17.75 -23.95
C PHE A 553 -25.16 16.98 -23.48
N PRO A 554 -24.81 15.83 -24.09
CA PRO A 554 -23.57 15.10 -23.76
C PRO A 554 -22.28 15.94 -23.93
N TYR A 555 -22.37 17.07 -24.65
CA TYR A 555 -21.25 17.97 -24.93
C TYR A 555 -20.92 18.97 -23.82
N SER A 556 -21.84 19.31 -22.91
CA SER A 556 -21.57 20.33 -21.88
C SER A 556 -20.85 19.78 -20.64
N LEU A 557 -21.02 18.48 -20.34
CA LEU A 557 -20.41 17.77 -19.21
C LEU A 557 -18.96 17.30 -19.47
N CYS A 558 -18.55 17.26 -20.74
CA CYS A 558 -17.16 17.06 -21.16
C CYS A 558 -16.40 18.38 -21.36
N ARG A 559 -16.84 19.48 -20.73
CA ARG A 559 -16.02 20.69 -20.67
C ARG A 559 -14.88 20.44 -19.69
N THR A 560 -13.66 20.45 -20.21
CA THR A 560 -12.41 20.49 -19.44
C THR A 560 -12.44 21.72 -18.53
N ARG A 561 -11.92 21.61 -17.31
CA ARG A 561 -11.34 22.79 -16.66
C ARG A 561 -10.21 23.25 -17.59
N PRO A 562 -10.12 24.53 -17.97
CA PRO A 562 -8.95 25.00 -18.70
C PRO A 562 -7.73 24.73 -17.81
N SER A 563 -6.78 23.95 -18.32
CA SER A 563 -5.49 23.78 -17.66
C SER A 563 -4.81 25.15 -17.61
N GLN A 564 -4.07 25.46 -16.54
CA GLN A 564 -3.37 26.76 -16.42
C GLN A 564 -2.42 27.05 -17.60
N SER A 565 -2.02 26.01 -18.36
CA SER A 565 -1.26 26.11 -19.61
C SER A 565 -2.06 26.61 -20.83
N GLU A 566 -3.37 26.39 -20.91
CA GLU A 566 -4.21 26.85 -22.04
C GLU A 566 -4.53 28.36 -21.98
N VAL A 567 -4.38 28.97 -20.81
CA VAL A 567 -4.63 30.41 -20.63
C VAL A 567 -3.54 31.27 -21.29
N ILE A 568 -2.34 30.70 -21.52
CA ILE A 568 -1.19 31.45 -22.06
C ILE A 568 -1.21 31.50 -23.61
N SER A 569 -1.92 30.60 -24.30
CA SER A 569 -1.91 30.52 -25.77
C SER A 569 -3.06 31.24 -26.48
N SER A 570 -4.07 31.75 -25.77
CA SER A 570 -5.29 32.32 -26.36
C SER A 570 -5.35 33.86 -26.42
N SER A 571 -4.29 34.57 -25.99
CA SER A 571 -4.21 36.03 -26.10
C SER A 571 -3.34 36.51 -27.28
N GLN A 572 -3.68 36.14 -28.52
CA GLN A 572 -3.17 36.86 -29.69
C GLN A 572 -4.30 37.11 -30.70
N ASN A 573 -4.86 38.32 -30.65
CA ASN A 573 -5.72 38.86 -31.70
C ASN A 573 -4.88 39.31 -32.90
N PRO A 574 -5.35 39.13 -34.15
CA PRO A 574 -4.64 39.53 -35.35
C PRO A 574 -5.05 40.94 -35.77
N THR A 575 -4.14 41.91 -35.69
CA THR A 575 -4.26 43.17 -36.42
C THR A 575 -2.97 43.52 -37.15
N GLN A 576 -3.12 43.69 -38.46
CA GLN A 576 -2.11 44.10 -39.42
C GLN A 576 -1.46 45.44 -39.04
N GLN A 577 -0.15 45.57 -39.18
CA GLN A 577 0.47 46.76 -39.79
C GLN A 577 1.91 46.51 -40.24
N LEU A 578 2.18 46.97 -41.46
CA LEU A 578 3.48 46.99 -42.14
C LEU A 578 4.53 47.76 -41.33
N PHE A 579 5.80 47.33 -41.36
CA PHE A 579 6.96 48.17 -41.75
C PHE A 579 8.23 47.31 -41.91
N SER A 580 9.05 47.68 -42.88
CA SER A 580 10.27 47.00 -43.34
C SER A 580 11.55 47.58 -42.66
N PRO A 581 12.76 47.04 -42.93
CA PRO A 581 13.75 46.72 -41.88
C PRO A 581 14.90 47.73 -41.75
N ARG A 582 15.61 47.71 -40.60
CA ARG A 582 17.03 48.16 -40.52
C ARG A 582 17.80 47.63 -39.29
N THR A 583 18.88 46.90 -39.61
CA THR A 583 20.25 46.95 -39.05
C THR A 583 20.58 46.60 -37.58
N SER A 584 21.21 45.43 -37.43
CA SER A 584 22.53 45.12 -36.80
C SER A 584 22.95 45.73 -35.45
N ARG A 585 23.23 44.86 -34.47
CA ARG A 585 24.54 44.61 -33.80
C ARG A 585 24.29 43.74 -32.54
N ARG A 586 24.77 42.49 -32.45
CA ARG A 586 26.12 41.95 -32.14
C ARG A 586 26.41 41.84 -30.63
N GLN A 587 26.92 40.65 -30.27
CA GLN A 587 27.66 40.23 -29.06
C GLN A 587 26.81 39.56 -27.96
N ARG A 588 27.24 38.47 -27.30
CA ARG A 588 28.51 37.73 -27.31
C ARG A 588 28.26 36.33 -26.69
N TYR A 589 28.71 35.27 -27.34
CA TYR A 589 28.91 33.94 -26.74
C TYR A 589 30.36 33.82 -26.29
N TYR A 590 30.62 33.17 -25.15
CA TYR A 590 31.91 32.53 -24.86
C TYR A 590 31.70 31.14 -24.22
N PRO A 591 32.62 30.18 -24.47
CA PRO A 591 32.43 28.74 -24.22
C PRO A 591 33.30 28.21 -23.06
N PHE A 592 33.01 27.00 -22.58
CA PHE A 592 33.94 26.16 -21.80
C PHE A 592 33.93 24.77 -22.45
N SER A 593 34.95 24.40 -23.24
CA SER A 593 36.29 23.90 -22.88
C SER A 593 36.29 22.43 -22.43
N THR A 594 36.53 21.57 -23.42
CA THR A 594 36.99 20.20 -23.32
C THR A 594 38.43 20.13 -22.78
N ALA A 595 38.70 19.19 -21.88
CA ALA A 595 40.05 18.72 -21.57
C ALA A 595 40.06 17.19 -21.55
N ALA A 596 40.59 16.61 -22.63
CA ALA A 596 40.98 15.22 -22.73
C ALA A 596 42.39 15.05 -22.14
N THR A 597 42.60 14.01 -21.33
CA THR A 597 43.94 13.47 -21.09
C THR A 597 43.88 11.95 -21.13
N ASN A 598 44.67 11.40 -22.05
CA ASN A 598 44.92 9.99 -22.33
C ASN A 598 45.53 9.26 -21.13
N ILE A 599 45.03 8.06 -20.80
CA ILE A 599 45.86 6.96 -20.28
C ILE A 599 45.49 5.66 -21.00
N LYS A 600 46.54 4.98 -21.45
CA LYS A 600 46.61 3.83 -22.36
C LYS A 600 45.85 2.58 -21.90
N LEU A 601 45.25 1.91 -22.89
CA LEU A 601 44.91 0.49 -22.88
C LEU A 601 46.15 -0.38 -22.59
N ASN A 602 45.98 -1.36 -21.71
CA ASN A 602 46.70 -2.63 -21.80
C ASN A 602 45.66 -3.76 -21.86
N SER A 603 45.60 -4.39 -23.02
CA SER A 603 44.86 -5.59 -23.36
C SER A 603 45.56 -6.80 -22.75
N HIS A 604 44.88 -7.52 -21.84
CA HIS A 604 44.97 -8.97 -21.65
C HIS A 604 43.90 -9.37 -20.63
N GLN A 605 43.22 -10.51 -20.85
CA GLN A 605 42.16 -11.11 -20.03
C GLN A 605 40.71 -10.74 -20.37
N THR A 606 40.36 -10.80 -21.64
CA THR A 606 38.98 -11.00 -22.11
C THR A 606 38.87 -12.38 -22.75
N PHE A 607 38.88 -13.47 -21.96
CA PHE A 607 38.50 -14.79 -22.51
C PHE A 607 37.90 -15.81 -21.51
N ASP A 608 37.64 -15.44 -20.24
CA ASP A 608 37.04 -16.38 -19.25
C ASP A 608 35.65 -15.98 -18.72
N PHE A 609 35.02 -14.94 -19.28
CA PHE A 609 33.75 -14.41 -18.75
C PHE A 609 32.46 -14.91 -19.44
N MET A 610 32.55 -15.69 -20.52
CA MET A 610 31.34 -16.16 -21.25
C MET A 610 30.87 -17.58 -20.87
N LEU A 611 31.68 -18.40 -20.20
CA LEU A 611 31.31 -19.81 -19.92
C LEU A 611 30.64 -20.06 -18.56
N VAL A 612 30.71 -19.11 -17.61
CA VAL A 612 30.13 -19.29 -16.27
C VAL A 612 28.68 -18.75 -16.18
N SER A 613 28.27 -17.86 -17.09
CA SER A 613 26.92 -17.28 -17.09
C SER A 613 25.85 -18.15 -17.76
N LEU A 614 26.24 -19.19 -18.49
CA LEU A 614 25.32 -20.11 -19.19
C LEU A 614 24.98 -21.37 -18.39
N PHE A 615 25.81 -21.77 -17.41
CA PHE A 615 25.57 -22.98 -16.61
C PHE A 615 24.72 -22.76 -15.34
N LEU A 616 24.55 -21.52 -14.87
CA LEU A 616 23.74 -21.21 -13.67
C LEU A 616 22.26 -20.91 -13.95
N ASN A 617 21.88 -20.57 -15.19
CA ASN A 617 20.49 -20.27 -15.54
C ASN A 617 19.62 -21.50 -15.86
N ILE A 618 20.23 -22.68 -16.06
CA ILE A 618 19.49 -23.91 -16.38
C ILE A 618 19.10 -24.70 -15.11
N TYR A 619 19.82 -24.49 -13.99
CA TYR A 619 19.57 -25.24 -12.74
C TYR A 619 18.50 -24.61 -11.82
N PHE A 620 18.20 -23.32 -11.98
CA PHE A 620 17.24 -22.60 -11.13
C PHE A 620 15.78 -22.61 -11.63
N CYS A 621 15.54 -22.95 -12.90
CA CYS A 621 14.17 -23.08 -13.44
C CYS A 621 13.52 -24.45 -13.14
N PHE A 622 14.29 -25.48 -12.81
CA PHE A 622 13.74 -26.85 -12.68
C PHE A 622 13.24 -27.22 -11.27
N VAL A 623 13.47 -26.38 -10.25
CA VAL A 623 13.16 -26.72 -8.84
C VAL A 623 11.92 -25.96 -8.31
N ARG A 624 11.29 -25.08 -9.10
CA ARG A 624 10.12 -24.29 -8.65
C ARG A 624 8.76 -24.73 -9.21
N CYS A 625 8.70 -25.80 -10.01
CA CYS A 625 7.44 -26.27 -10.63
C CYS A 625 7.06 -27.74 -10.34
N THR A 626 7.70 -28.41 -9.38
CA THR A 626 7.32 -29.78 -8.98
C THR A 626 7.06 -29.87 -7.48
N GLU A 627 6.00 -29.22 -7.01
CA GLU A 627 5.40 -29.52 -5.70
C GLU A 627 3.89 -29.20 -5.70
N THR A 628 3.19 -29.73 -6.69
CA THR A 628 1.71 -29.76 -6.71
C THR A 628 1.21 -31.14 -7.11
N SER A 629 1.57 -32.17 -6.32
CA SER A 629 0.75 -33.39 -6.19
C SER A 629 1.31 -34.31 -5.10
N SER A 630 0.93 -34.07 -3.85
CA SER A 630 0.70 -35.21 -2.95
C SER A 630 -0.34 -34.85 -1.89
N THR A 631 -1.43 -35.59 -1.92
CA THR A 631 -2.50 -35.62 -0.93
C THR A 631 -1.97 -36.11 0.40
N THR A 632 -1.74 -35.22 1.36
CA THR A 632 -1.64 -35.60 2.78
C THR A 632 -2.45 -34.65 3.65
N LYS A 633 -3.34 -35.24 4.46
CA LYS A 633 -4.25 -34.60 5.41
C LYS A 633 -3.47 -33.71 6.39
N PRO A 634 -4.02 -32.57 6.85
CA PRO A 634 -3.40 -31.82 7.94
C PRO A 634 -3.53 -32.62 9.23
N GLN A 635 -2.43 -33.22 9.69
CA GLN A 635 -2.29 -33.68 11.06
C GLN A 635 -2.09 -32.46 11.95
N ILE A 636 -3.16 -32.12 12.69
CA ILE A 636 -3.14 -31.23 13.83
C ILE A 636 -2.23 -31.88 14.89
N PHE A 637 -1.03 -31.33 15.10
CA PHE A 637 -0.20 -31.68 16.25
C PHE A 637 -0.78 -30.99 17.50
N LEU A 638 -1.73 -31.67 18.13
CA LEU A 638 -2.08 -31.46 19.53
C LEU A 638 -0.89 -31.92 20.39
N TYR A 639 -0.19 -30.97 21.03
CA TYR A 639 0.66 -31.30 22.17
C TYR A 639 -0.24 -31.73 23.34
N LYS A 640 -0.46 -33.05 23.46
CA LYS A 640 -0.90 -33.67 24.71
C LYS A 640 0.31 -33.74 25.64
N ASN A 641 0.38 -32.81 26.59
CA ASN A 641 1.13 -33.05 27.82
C ASN A 641 0.29 -34.00 28.68
N THR A 642 0.49 -35.30 28.51
CA THR A 642 0.12 -36.29 29.52
C THR A 642 1.23 -36.34 30.56
N ASN A 643 0.98 -35.69 31.69
CA ASN A 643 1.27 -36.14 33.05
C ASN A 643 1.02 -34.95 33.99
N TYR A 644 -0.24 -34.78 34.37
CA TYR A 644 -0.71 -34.76 35.76
C TYR A 644 -2.24 -34.89 35.76
#